data_AF-A0A820W4K6-F1
#
_entry.id   AF-A0A820W4K6-F1
#
_cell.length_a   1.000
_cell.length_b   1.000
_cell.length_c   1.000
_cell.angle_alpha   90.00
_cell.angle_beta   90.00
_cell.angle_gamma   90.00
#
_symmetry.space_group_name_H-M   'P 1'
#
loop_
_entity.id
_entity.type
_entity.pdbx_description
1 polymer ?
#
loop_
_entity_poly.entity_id
_entity_poly.type
_entity_poly.pdbx_seq_one_letter_code
_entity_poly.pdbx_strand_id
1 'polypeptide(L)'
;MGDEIQKVKKAIALNHAIIFVGTGVSRYTTNNEQDFATWVGLLKSGLQRCHQSGWISDKDIDYFIKKFDSHQAIIDDYLSAADRIENCFKKESDETKNDAYRVWLVDTIGKLIPKKSELIEAIGELGCPILTTNYDGLLGDVLKKKPLTWNKYKTDGIGDSFEDMKNFVLHVHGYYEEPDSVVFSSNDYKKILDDEFAQSKLRALMETKILLFIGYGAGMSDPNFSNLLQWKFRVAGQKAFPIYKLVKSNKALNQITDVSFLENVREIPYGETHADLLKFIKNLKSFTPLLYDSLSLTEAKETIRKKYLNFLSKEHGYVSIFGYSKSNISLSLESVYVELKFDPTHPSIKAMKMLEISEEFKRKILSHGFFDAKEMTKIFRAIMEVNGYNVQNIYRDLMSEQLLNVILSNKNIFTEDEADSIKNKINELKRSILEKSTIKEVKQYHIQQAYNEFRHFVLLGHPGSGKTTLSKWLIINMAKQCLGEKNMLFDSSCSIEPKLPILIPIWKYVDQLKDNQHEQKKTLLQFIYENPTLDSNYFNDDERKLLSSLIIQSLIRGNVLVIFEGLDEVPVHIDRSGLMKEINDLLERGIDYDAKHGKISYSIYERKEINSTDDPTIGNRFIITSRIEGNYFEQINFYIPRLTIEDMSNEALKLFCNSYMECIKENSIKSGRHVKEYKTDQLYDDITKNKDIFRLAINPQLASVIAAIYNQCEDKLPEKRIDLYEKAIEKMIERLTNSSSSSPTNYISKELGLNATILWSIMQEIAEYLHSKVEGLQENILKEIIRKCLVDYQKQSAKDSQINIDDTIGKLVDIFKYQAGLLNEFGNNSFRFIHRTFQEYLAAKSIIYFNGSQRNEDIILKNIQEKIANPNWRVPLSMAFGILSKSTQYSELFNNIIGKLFNDEQVSSNAQFSTSLIP
;
A
#
# COMPACT_ATOMS: atom_id res chain seq x y z
N MET A 1 -24.51 20.81 12.23
CA MET A 1 -24.88 21.21 10.85
C MET A 1 -23.72 21.82 10.07
N GLY A 2 -22.86 22.67 10.66
CA GLY A 2 -21.67 23.21 9.97
C GLY A 2 -20.74 22.14 9.38
N ASP A 3 -20.52 21.05 10.13
CA ASP A 3 -19.65 19.95 9.70
C ASP A 3 -20.17 19.19 8.47
N GLU A 4 -21.49 18.97 8.35
CA GLU A 4 -22.08 18.25 7.20
C GLU A 4 -21.99 19.07 5.91
N ILE A 5 -22.21 20.39 6.01
CA ILE A 5 -22.06 21.31 4.88
C ILE A 5 -20.60 21.31 4.41
N GLN A 6 -19.64 21.28 5.34
CA GLN A 6 -18.22 21.19 5.00
C GLN A 6 -17.85 19.85 4.34
N LYS A 7 -18.42 18.72 4.80
CA LYS A 7 -18.24 17.40 4.15
C LYS A 7 -18.74 17.41 2.70
N VAL A 8 -19.92 17.96 2.45
CA VAL A 8 -20.47 18.10 1.09
C VAL A 8 -19.60 19.02 0.23
N LYS A 9 -19.17 20.18 0.76
CA LYS A 9 -18.26 21.10 0.05
C LYS A 9 -16.95 20.42 -0.33
N LYS A 10 -16.33 19.67 0.58
CA LYS A 10 -15.10 18.91 0.33
C LYS A 10 -15.33 17.84 -0.74
N ALA A 11 -16.40 17.05 -0.64
CA ALA A 11 -16.71 16.02 -1.61
C ALA A 11 -16.90 16.58 -3.04
N ILE A 12 -17.56 17.73 -3.17
CA ILE A 12 -17.70 18.46 -4.43
C ILE A 12 -16.32 18.89 -4.96
N ALA A 13 -15.50 19.54 -4.12
CA ALA A 13 -14.18 20.01 -4.52
C ALA A 13 -13.23 18.87 -4.95
N LEU A 14 -13.41 17.67 -4.39
CA LEU A 14 -12.57 16.50 -4.65
C LEU A 14 -13.07 15.59 -5.78
N ASN A 15 -14.14 15.95 -6.50
CA ASN A 15 -14.77 15.06 -7.48
C ASN A 15 -15.16 13.70 -6.86
N HIS A 16 -15.61 13.76 -5.60
CA HIS A 16 -16.03 12.61 -4.80
C HIS A 16 -17.54 12.64 -4.49
N ALA A 17 -18.26 13.56 -5.14
CA ALA A 17 -19.71 13.71 -5.03
C ALA A 17 -20.39 13.43 -6.38
N ILE A 18 -21.59 12.85 -6.29
CA ILE A 18 -22.55 12.74 -7.40
C ILE A 18 -23.78 13.57 -7.03
N ILE A 19 -24.23 14.41 -7.97
CA ILE A 19 -25.38 15.27 -7.76
C ILE A 19 -26.60 14.61 -8.37
N PHE A 20 -27.61 14.35 -7.53
CA PHE A 20 -28.92 13.91 -7.95
C PHE A 20 -29.88 15.10 -8.00
N VAL A 21 -30.47 15.33 -9.16
CA VAL A 21 -31.41 16.42 -9.41
C VAL A 21 -32.82 15.85 -9.60
N GLY A 22 -33.77 16.33 -8.79
CA GLY A 22 -35.17 15.94 -8.85
C GLY A 22 -36.09 17.05 -9.38
N THR A 23 -37.39 16.75 -9.47
CA THR A 23 -38.42 17.62 -10.08
C THR A 23 -38.57 18.99 -9.43
N GLY A 24 -38.12 19.16 -8.18
CA GLY A 24 -38.09 20.48 -7.52
C GLY A 24 -37.19 21.50 -8.23
N VAL A 25 -36.16 21.04 -8.96
CA VAL A 25 -35.32 21.93 -9.79
C VAL A 25 -36.05 22.29 -11.08
N SER A 26 -36.65 21.32 -11.79
CA SER A 26 -37.47 21.57 -12.98
C SER A 26 -38.58 22.57 -12.70
N ARG A 27 -39.30 22.39 -11.59
CA ARG A 27 -40.37 23.30 -11.13
C ARG A 27 -39.89 24.72 -10.86
N TYR A 28 -38.70 24.88 -10.26
CA TYR A 28 -38.10 26.20 -10.05
C TYR A 28 -37.74 26.87 -11.38
N THR A 29 -37.10 26.10 -12.27
CA THR A 29 -36.62 26.57 -13.56
C THR A 29 -37.76 26.99 -14.51
N THR A 30 -38.95 26.40 -14.39
CA THR A 30 -40.16 26.80 -15.14
C THR A 30 -41.02 27.85 -14.43
N ASN A 31 -40.51 28.47 -13.35
CA ASN A 31 -41.20 29.49 -12.55
C ASN A 31 -42.52 29.02 -11.88
N ASN A 32 -42.68 27.73 -11.63
CA ASN A 32 -43.93 27.10 -11.14
C ASN A 32 -45.15 27.28 -12.06
N GLU A 33 -44.98 27.67 -13.32
CA GLU A 33 -46.11 27.97 -14.21
C GLU A 33 -46.67 26.73 -14.93
N GLN A 34 -45.97 25.60 -14.87
CA GLN A 34 -46.35 24.36 -15.55
C GLN A 34 -46.37 23.19 -14.56
N ASP A 35 -47.56 22.69 -14.23
CA ASP A 35 -47.76 21.67 -13.19
C ASP A 35 -47.10 20.33 -13.54
N PHE A 36 -47.02 19.99 -14.83
CA PHE A 36 -46.37 18.76 -15.33
C PHE A 36 -44.84 18.74 -15.18
N ALA A 37 -44.22 19.82 -14.68
CA ALA A 37 -42.82 19.81 -14.22
C ALA A 37 -42.60 18.95 -12.95
N THR A 38 -43.68 18.47 -12.33
CA THR A 38 -43.66 17.56 -11.19
C THR A 38 -44.24 16.21 -11.55
N TRP A 39 -43.83 15.15 -10.84
CA TRP A 39 -44.31 13.81 -11.12
C TRP A 39 -45.85 13.69 -10.94
N VAL A 40 -46.38 14.26 -9.85
CA VAL A 40 -47.83 14.30 -9.60
C VAL A 40 -48.58 15.09 -10.68
N GLY A 41 -48.03 16.22 -11.15
CA GLY A 41 -48.66 16.98 -12.22
C GLY A 41 -48.64 16.25 -13.57
N LEU A 42 -47.58 15.49 -13.86
CA LEU A 42 -47.53 14.63 -15.03
C LEU A 42 -48.56 13.50 -14.94
N LEU A 43 -48.71 12.82 -13.79
CA LEU A 43 -49.77 11.83 -13.57
C LEU A 43 -51.17 12.42 -13.80
N LYS A 44 -51.44 13.61 -13.27
CA LYS A 44 -52.72 14.31 -13.51
C LYS A 44 -52.97 14.58 -14.99
N SER A 45 -51.95 15.04 -15.72
CA SER A 45 -52.05 15.27 -17.16
C SER A 45 -52.33 13.96 -17.93
N GLY A 46 -51.64 12.87 -17.57
CA GLY A 46 -51.87 11.57 -18.17
C GLY A 46 -53.30 11.07 -17.94
N LEU A 47 -53.79 11.15 -16.70
CA LEU A 47 -55.17 10.78 -16.36
C LEU A 47 -56.19 11.65 -17.10
N GLN A 48 -55.98 12.96 -17.19
CA GLN A 48 -56.85 13.86 -17.96
C GLN A 48 -56.92 13.47 -19.44
N ARG A 49 -55.78 13.11 -20.05
CA ARG A 49 -55.75 12.65 -21.45
C ARG A 49 -56.47 11.30 -21.61
N CYS A 50 -56.29 10.38 -20.67
CA CYS A 50 -57.01 9.11 -20.65
C CYS A 50 -58.53 9.32 -20.53
N HIS A 51 -58.96 10.30 -19.74
CA HIS A 51 -60.37 10.67 -19.56
C HIS A 51 -60.96 11.31 -20.81
N GLN A 52 -60.27 12.29 -21.40
CA GLN A 52 -60.67 12.94 -22.66
C GLN A 52 -60.79 11.94 -23.82
N SER A 53 -59.98 10.89 -23.81
CA SER A 53 -59.99 9.82 -24.82
C SER A 53 -61.02 8.72 -24.51
N GLY A 54 -61.78 8.83 -23.41
CA GLY A 54 -62.84 7.89 -23.03
C GLY A 54 -62.37 6.57 -22.38
N TRP A 55 -61.09 6.46 -22.00
CA TRP A 55 -60.51 5.21 -21.47
C TRP A 55 -60.68 5.03 -19.95
N ILE A 56 -60.96 6.11 -19.23
CA ILE A 56 -61.26 6.10 -17.79
C ILE A 56 -62.53 6.88 -17.49
N SER A 57 -63.26 6.46 -16.45
CA SER A 57 -64.53 7.10 -16.07
C SER A 57 -64.32 8.36 -15.22
N ASP A 58 -65.36 9.21 -15.11
CA ASP A 58 -65.37 10.37 -14.21
C ASP A 58 -65.02 9.97 -12.76
N LYS A 59 -65.52 8.81 -12.32
CA LYS A 59 -65.26 8.29 -10.97
C LYS A 59 -63.79 7.92 -10.76
N ASP A 60 -63.12 7.40 -11.79
CA ASP A 60 -61.72 6.96 -11.70
C ASP A 60 -60.78 8.17 -11.64
N ILE A 61 -60.99 9.18 -12.48
CA ILE A 61 -60.17 10.40 -12.47
C ILE A 61 -60.37 11.19 -11.18
N ASP A 62 -61.61 11.32 -10.70
CA ASP A 62 -61.92 12.01 -9.44
C ASP A 62 -61.27 11.32 -8.24
N TYR A 63 -61.23 9.98 -8.23
CA TYR A 63 -60.55 9.21 -7.18
C TYR A 63 -59.07 9.58 -7.07
N PHE A 64 -58.34 9.55 -8.19
CA PHE A 64 -56.90 9.85 -8.20
C PHE A 64 -56.62 11.32 -7.92
N ILE A 65 -57.33 12.25 -8.58
CA ILE A 65 -57.11 13.70 -8.38
C ILE A 65 -57.37 14.10 -6.93
N LYS A 66 -58.46 13.64 -6.32
CA LYS A 66 -58.79 13.93 -4.91
C LYS A 66 -57.74 13.39 -3.95
N LYS A 67 -57.20 12.19 -4.21
CA LYS A 67 -56.09 11.62 -3.41
C LYS A 67 -54.79 12.41 -3.54
N PHE A 68 -54.46 12.87 -4.75
CA PHE A 68 -53.27 13.69 -4.99
C PHE A 68 -53.38 15.08 -4.33
N ASP A 69 -54.53 15.75 -4.45
CA ASP A 69 -54.73 17.09 -3.89
C ASP A 69 -54.80 17.11 -2.36
N SER A 70 -55.38 16.07 -1.76
CA SER A 70 -55.43 15.91 -0.30
C SER A 70 -54.09 15.50 0.32
N HIS A 71 -53.05 15.22 -0.48
CA HIS A 71 -51.75 14.72 -0.03
C HIS A 71 -51.85 13.40 0.78
N GLN A 72 -52.90 12.59 0.53
CA GLN A 72 -53.15 11.31 1.22
C GLN A 72 -52.74 10.08 0.40
N ALA A 73 -52.28 10.25 -0.84
CA ALA A 73 -51.86 9.15 -1.71
C ALA A 73 -50.61 8.44 -1.18
N ILE A 74 -50.67 7.10 -1.11
CA ILE A 74 -49.52 6.23 -0.82
C ILE A 74 -48.84 5.78 -2.11
N ILE A 75 -47.67 5.13 -2.00
CA ILE A 75 -46.86 4.68 -3.15
C ILE A 75 -47.69 3.86 -4.15
N ASP A 76 -48.50 2.92 -3.66
CA ASP A 76 -49.32 2.04 -4.51
C ASP A 76 -50.37 2.82 -5.31
N ASP A 77 -50.89 3.95 -4.80
CA ASP A 77 -51.84 4.80 -5.52
C ASP A 77 -51.17 5.49 -6.72
N TYR A 78 -49.92 5.94 -6.56
CA TYR A 78 -49.17 6.55 -7.66
C TYR A 78 -48.81 5.52 -8.74
N LEU A 79 -48.40 4.32 -8.34
CA LEU A 79 -48.11 3.22 -9.27
C LEU A 79 -49.38 2.76 -10.00
N SER A 80 -50.50 2.64 -9.29
CA SER A 80 -51.78 2.28 -9.90
C SER A 80 -52.23 3.31 -10.95
N ALA A 81 -52.05 4.61 -10.67
CA ALA A 81 -52.32 5.66 -11.64
C ALA A 81 -51.39 5.55 -12.87
N ALA A 82 -50.09 5.33 -12.66
CA ALA A 82 -49.12 5.19 -13.73
C ALA A 82 -49.41 3.98 -14.64
N ASP A 83 -49.71 2.82 -14.05
CA ASP A 83 -50.10 1.60 -14.78
C ASP A 83 -51.38 1.82 -15.59
N ARG A 84 -52.34 2.58 -15.03
CA ARG A 84 -53.58 2.89 -15.73
C ARG A 84 -53.31 3.76 -16.96
N ILE A 85 -52.48 4.79 -16.81
CA ILE A 85 -52.07 5.68 -17.89
C ILE A 85 -51.34 4.92 -19.00
N GLU A 86 -50.36 4.08 -18.65
CA GLU A 86 -49.58 3.29 -19.62
C GLU A 86 -50.49 2.35 -20.42
N ASN A 87 -51.44 1.67 -19.76
CA ASN A 87 -52.40 0.79 -20.43
C ASN A 87 -53.37 1.54 -21.35
N CYS A 88 -53.78 2.77 -20.99
CA CYS A 88 -54.61 3.59 -21.87
C CYS A 88 -53.84 4.02 -23.12
N PHE A 89 -52.60 4.46 -22.97
CA PHE A 89 -51.78 4.87 -24.11
C PHE A 89 -51.38 3.72 -25.02
N LYS A 90 -51.18 2.50 -24.51
CA LYS A 90 -50.99 1.30 -25.34
C LYS A 90 -52.20 1.09 -26.25
N LYS A 91 -53.41 1.13 -25.69
CA LYS A 91 -54.66 1.01 -26.46
C LYS A 91 -54.84 2.12 -27.49
N GLU A 92 -54.61 3.38 -27.09
CA GLU A 92 -54.68 4.53 -28.00
C GLU A 92 -53.65 4.40 -29.13
N SER A 93 -52.46 3.89 -28.84
CA SER A 93 -51.42 3.69 -29.85
C SER A 93 -51.78 2.59 -30.85
N ASP A 94 -52.36 1.48 -30.36
CA ASP A 94 -52.85 0.39 -31.20
C ASP A 94 -53.99 0.84 -32.13
N GLU A 95 -54.90 1.70 -31.64
CA GLU A 95 -56.03 2.21 -32.41
C GLU A 95 -55.64 3.30 -33.42
N THR A 96 -54.78 4.24 -33.01
CA THR A 96 -54.40 5.40 -33.83
C THR A 96 -53.22 5.13 -34.77
N LYS A 97 -52.53 3.99 -34.60
CA LYS A 97 -51.25 3.66 -35.27
C LYS A 97 -50.16 4.72 -35.09
N ASN A 98 -50.28 5.55 -34.06
CA ASN A 98 -49.30 6.54 -33.66
C ASN A 98 -48.87 6.27 -32.22
N ASP A 99 -47.63 6.58 -31.88
CA ASP A 99 -47.12 6.44 -30.52
C ASP A 99 -47.72 7.52 -29.60
N ALA A 100 -48.94 7.27 -29.11
CA ALA A 100 -49.69 8.21 -28.30
C ALA A 100 -48.97 8.55 -26.98
N TYR A 101 -48.21 7.59 -26.46
CA TYR A 101 -47.38 7.75 -25.27
C TYR A 101 -46.25 8.76 -25.52
N ARG A 102 -45.51 8.60 -26.62
CA ARG A 102 -44.48 9.57 -27.04
C ARG A 102 -45.06 10.97 -27.27
N VAL A 103 -46.18 11.05 -27.99
CA VAL A 103 -46.84 12.35 -28.26
C VAL A 103 -47.19 13.05 -26.94
N TRP A 104 -47.73 12.32 -25.98
CA TRP A 104 -48.05 12.86 -24.66
C TRP A 104 -46.83 13.37 -23.90
N LEU A 105 -45.72 12.63 -23.88
CA LEU A 105 -44.48 13.07 -23.24
C LEU A 105 -43.91 14.33 -23.92
N VAL A 106 -43.90 14.38 -25.25
CA VAL A 106 -43.47 15.57 -26.01
C VAL A 106 -44.38 16.76 -25.74
N ASP A 107 -45.70 16.56 -25.67
CA ASP A 107 -46.68 17.61 -25.42
C ASP A 107 -46.71 18.14 -23.99
N THR A 108 -46.12 17.41 -23.05
CA THR A 108 -46.03 17.78 -21.64
C THR A 108 -44.59 18.20 -21.31
N ILE A 109 -43.78 17.25 -20.84
CA ILE A 109 -42.41 17.48 -20.39
C ILE A 109 -41.47 17.97 -21.50
N GLY A 110 -41.72 17.59 -22.77
CA GLY A 110 -40.95 18.07 -23.91
C GLY A 110 -41.18 19.56 -24.25
N LYS A 111 -42.24 20.17 -23.74
CA LYS A 111 -42.54 21.62 -23.90
C LYS A 111 -42.09 22.47 -22.72
N LEU A 112 -41.41 21.88 -21.73
CA LEU A 112 -40.85 22.62 -20.61
C LEU A 112 -39.74 23.56 -21.13
N ILE A 113 -39.90 24.86 -20.91
CA ILE A 113 -38.92 25.88 -21.32
C ILE A 113 -38.28 26.48 -20.07
N PRO A 114 -36.94 26.60 -20.00
CA PRO A 114 -36.27 27.24 -18.88
C PRO A 114 -36.57 28.74 -18.86
N LYS A 115 -37.22 29.21 -17.80
CA LYS A 115 -37.45 30.65 -17.51
C LYS A 115 -36.46 31.22 -16.50
N LYS A 116 -35.95 30.36 -15.60
CA LYS A 116 -34.97 30.68 -14.55
C LYS A 116 -33.85 29.64 -14.55
N SER A 117 -32.79 29.90 -15.32
CA SER A 117 -31.68 28.97 -15.51
C SER A 117 -30.63 29.01 -14.39
N GLU A 118 -30.66 30.02 -13.53
CA GLU A 118 -29.55 30.34 -12.61
C GLU A 118 -29.28 29.21 -11.60
N LEU A 119 -30.32 28.45 -11.24
CA LEU A 119 -30.16 27.29 -10.34
C LEU A 119 -29.50 26.11 -11.05
N ILE A 120 -29.89 25.82 -12.29
CA ILE A 120 -29.26 24.75 -13.07
C ILE A 120 -27.82 25.12 -13.39
N GLU A 121 -27.56 26.37 -13.79
CA GLU A 121 -26.21 26.91 -13.99
C GLU A 121 -25.37 26.75 -12.71
N ALA A 122 -25.89 27.17 -11.55
CA ALA A 122 -25.18 27.03 -10.28
C ALA A 122 -24.90 25.55 -9.90
N ILE A 123 -25.80 24.62 -10.25
CA ILE A 123 -25.56 23.18 -10.07
C ILE A 123 -24.47 22.68 -11.02
N GLY A 124 -24.50 23.11 -12.29
CA GLY A 124 -23.48 22.76 -13.28
C GLY A 124 -22.09 23.27 -12.90
N GLU A 125 -22.03 24.46 -12.30
CA GLU A 125 -20.80 25.08 -11.78
C GLU A 125 -20.14 24.31 -10.62
N LEU A 126 -20.83 23.33 -10.01
CA LEU A 126 -20.23 22.44 -9.01
C LEU A 126 -19.27 21.41 -9.63
N GLY A 127 -19.28 21.23 -10.96
CA GLY A 127 -18.30 20.40 -11.67
C GLY A 127 -18.39 18.89 -11.43
N CYS A 128 -19.46 18.41 -10.79
CA CYS A 128 -19.69 16.99 -10.50
C CYS A 128 -20.56 16.32 -11.58
N PRO A 129 -20.51 14.98 -11.74
CA PRO A 129 -21.48 14.22 -12.53
C PRO A 129 -22.90 14.45 -12.02
N ILE A 130 -23.84 14.57 -12.96
CA ILE A 130 -25.24 14.90 -12.69
C ILE A 130 -26.11 13.74 -13.11
N LEU A 131 -26.85 13.22 -12.14
CA LEU A 131 -27.89 12.21 -12.30
C LEU A 131 -29.25 12.86 -12.10
N THR A 132 -30.25 12.42 -12.84
CA THR A 132 -31.62 12.86 -12.66
C THR A 132 -32.61 11.72 -12.81
N THR A 133 -33.67 11.80 -12.02
CA THR A 133 -34.88 10.96 -12.17
C THR A 133 -35.96 11.68 -12.96
N ASN A 134 -35.67 12.90 -13.46
CA ASN A 134 -36.58 13.65 -14.29
C ASN A 134 -36.48 13.17 -15.75
N TYR A 135 -37.60 13.22 -16.44
CA TYR A 135 -37.70 12.84 -17.86
C TYR A 135 -37.39 14.01 -18.82
N ASP A 136 -37.42 15.25 -18.32
CA ASP A 136 -37.32 16.49 -19.10
C ASP A 136 -35.89 16.82 -19.58
N GLY A 137 -35.79 17.72 -20.57
CA GLY A 137 -34.50 18.17 -21.16
C GLY A 137 -33.83 19.37 -20.49
N LEU A 138 -34.42 19.96 -19.44
CA LEU A 138 -34.01 21.28 -18.94
C LEU A 138 -32.54 21.33 -18.50
N LEU A 139 -32.05 20.25 -17.87
CA LEU A 139 -30.65 20.15 -17.46
C LEU A 139 -29.70 20.11 -18.66
N GLY A 140 -30.03 19.31 -19.69
CA GLY A 140 -29.24 19.21 -20.91
C GLY A 140 -29.24 20.52 -21.71
N ASP A 141 -30.40 21.17 -21.82
CA ASP A 141 -30.59 22.40 -22.60
C ASP A 141 -29.80 23.58 -22.03
N VAL A 142 -29.81 23.74 -20.70
CA VAL A 142 -29.11 24.82 -20.00
C VAL A 142 -27.61 24.52 -19.92
N LEU A 143 -27.21 23.29 -19.56
CA LEU A 143 -25.80 22.93 -19.37
C LEU A 143 -25.07 22.52 -20.66
N LYS A 144 -25.78 22.43 -21.79
CA LYS A 144 -25.26 21.93 -23.08
C LYS A 144 -24.64 20.53 -22.97
N LYS A 145 -25.27 19.66 -22.18
CA LYS A 145 -24.88 18.26 -21.97
C LYS A 145 -25.81 17.33 -22.71
N LYS A 146 -25.30 16.19 -23.19
CA LYS A 146 -26.11 15.18 -23.85
C LYS A 146 -26.87 14.33 -22.83
N PRO A 147 -28.13 13.95 -23.09
CA PRO A 147 -28.82 12.98 -22.26
C PRO A 147 -28.19 11.59 -22.43
N LEU A 148 -28.07 10.85 -21.34
CA LEU A 148 -27.63 9.46 -21.34
C LEU A 148 -28.62 8.63 -20.53
N THR A 149 -29.20 7.62 -21.17
CA THR A 149 -30.22 6.74 -20.62
C THR A 149 -29.63 5.41 -20.16
N TRP A 150 -30.30 4.71 -19.25
CA TRP A 150 -29.79 3.48 -18.63
C TRP A 150 -29.54 2.33 -19.64
N ASN A 151 -30.26 2.31 -20.76
CA ASN A 151 -30.14 1.30 -21.82
C ASN A 151 -29.00 1.58 -22.82
N LYS A 152 -28.52 2.82 -22.92
CA LYS A 152 -27.43 3.24 -23.83
C LYS A 152 -26.03 3.14 -23.23
N TYR A 153 -25.94 2.80 -21.96
CA TYR A 153 -24.66 2.48 -21.31
C TYR A 153 -23.85 1.39 -22.02
N LYS A 154 -24.52 0.47 -22.73
CA LYS A 154 -23.88 -0.66 -23.45
C LYS A 154 -23.28 -0.26 -24.80
N THR A 155 -23.85 0.73 -25.48
CA THR A 155 -23.60 0.98 -26.92
C THR A 155 -22.70 2.17 -27.20
N ASP A 156 -22.66 3.16 -26.31
CA ASP A 156 -22.10 4.48 -26.64
C ASP A 156 -20.61 4.62 -26.27
N GLY A 157 -19.93 3.52 -25.91
CA GLY A 157 -18.47 3.47 -25.75
C GLY A 157 -17.92 4.43 -24.69
N ILE A 158 -18.73 4.81 -23.71
CA ILE A 158 -18.33 5.75 -22.66
C ILE A 158 -17.23 5.09 -21.83
N GLY A 159 -16.06 5.71 -21.80
CA GLY A 159 -14.96 5.30 -20.92
C GLY A 159 -15.46 5.29 -19.47
N ASP A 160 -15.07 4.28 -18.71
CA ASP A 160 -15.48 4.07 -17.32
C ASP A 160 -14.97 5.17 -16.35
N SER A 161 -14.49 6.30 -16.88
CA SER A 161 -13.86 7.37 -16.11
C SER A 161 -14.88 8.41 -15.63
N PHE A 162 -14.64 8.91 -14.41
CA PHE A 162 -15.41 10.00 -13.79
C PHE A 162 -15.47 11.27 -14.65
N GLU A 163 -14.45 11.52 -15.49
CA GLU A 163 -14.36 12.73 -16.31
C GLU A 163 -15.26 12.66 -17.54
N ASP A 164 -15.41 11.48 -18.14
CA ASP A 164 -16.29 11.28 -19.30
C ASP A 164 -17.76 11.53 -18.93
N MET A 165 -18.16 11.13 -17.71
CA MET A 165 -19.51 11.31 -17.20
C MET A 165 -19.91 12.78 -17.00
N LYS A 166 -18.96 13.71 -16.87
CA LYS A 166 -19.29 15.14 -16.73
C LYS A 166 -19.90 15.73 -18.00
N ASN A 167 -19.70 15.09 -19.16
CA ASN A 167 -20.23 15.55 -20.44
C ASN A 167 -21.71 15.20 -20.64
N PHE A 168 -22.28 14.37 -19.76
CA PHE A 168 -23.64 13.85 -19.87
C PHE A 168 -24.51 14.29 -18.69
N VAL A 169 -25.82 14.27 -18.90
CA VAL A 169 -26.83 14.21 -17.84
C VAL A 169 -27.38 12.80 -17.86
N LEU A 170 -27.21 12.08 -16.75
CA LEU A 170 -27.66 10.70 -16.68
C LEU A 170 -29.12 10.62 -16.23
N HIS A 171 -29.98 10.16 -17.13
CA HIS A 171 -31.41 9.97 -16.92
C HIS A 171 -31.69 8.54 -16.43
N VAL A 172 -31.71 8.38 -15.12
CA VAL A 172 -31.92 7.07 -14.47
C VAL A 172 -33.30 6.51 -14.80
N HIS A 173 -34.31 7.37 -14.95
CA HIS A 173 -35.68 6.98 -15.31
C HIS A 173 -35.98 7.16 -16.80
N GLY A 174 -34.96 7.34 -17.63
CA GLY A 174 -35.14 7.58 -19.07
C GLY A 174 -35.43 9.02 -19.44
N TYR A 175 -35.47 9.25 -20.75
CA TYR A 175 -35.52 10.56 -21.37
C TYR A 175 -36.70 10.66 -22.34
N TYR A 176 -37.42 11.78 -22.36
CA TYR A 176 -38.70 11.88 -23.08
C TYR A 176 -38.61 11.66 -24.60
N GLU A 177 -37.48 12.00 -25.24
CA GLU A 177 -37.28 11.74 -26.67
C GLU A 177 -37.00 10.27 -27.00
N GLU A 178 -36.74 9.47 -25.96
CA GLU A 178 -36.51 8.04 -25.99
C GLU A 178 -37.54 7.31 -25.12
N PRO A 179 -38.82 7.22 -25.54
CA PRO A 179 -39.91 6.65 -24.73
C PRO A 179 -39.63 5.24 -24.21
N ASP A 180 -38.92 4.41 -24.98
CA ASP A 180 -38.54 3.04 -24.58
C ASP A 180 -37.60 3.00 -23.38
N SER A 181 -36.91 4.10 -23.08
CA SER A 181 -36.07 4.25 -21.89
C SER A 181 -36.85 4.69 -20.66
N VAL A 182 -38.09 5.19 -20.82
CA VAL A 182 -38.85 5.85 -19.76
C VAL A 182 -39.38 4.84 -18.76
N VAL A 183 -39.15 5.13 -17.48
CA VAL A 183 -39.48 4.24 -16.36
C VAL A 183 -40.64 4.82 -15.58
N PHE A 184 -41.85 4.45 -15.99
CA PHE A 184 -43.07 5.11 -15.55
C PHE A 184 -44.00 4.19 -14.76
N SER A 185 -44.18 2.95 -15.24
CA SER A 185 -45.13 1.95 -14.72
C SER A 185 -44.45 0.90 -13.84
N SER A 186 -45.24 0.15 -13.07
CA SER A 186 -44.78 -1.03 -12.30
C SER A 186 -44.05 -2.07 -13.16
N ASN A 187 -44.45 -2.21 -14.44
CA ASN A 187 -43.82 -3.14 -15.38
C ASN A 187 -42.44 -2.67 -15.84
N ASP A 188 -42.25 -1.36 -16.06
CA ASP A 188 -40.95 -0.80 -16.47
C ASP A 188 -39.94 -0.87 -15.33
N TYR A 189 -40.41 -0.68 -14.08
CA TYR A 189 -39.58 -0.87 -12.91
C TYR A 189 -39.02 -2.30 -12.82
N LYS A 190 -39.80 -3.32 -13.18
CA LYS A 190 -39.33 -4.72 -13.22
C LYS A 190 -38.21 -4.93 -14.23
N LYS A 191 -38.32 -4.34 -15.43
CA LYS A 191 -37.32 -4.47 -16.49
C LYS A 191 -35.94 -3.96 -16.08
N ILE A 192 -35.88 -2.87 -15.32
CA ILE A 192 -34.62 -2.32 -14.79
C ILE A 192 -34.07 -3.13 -13.62
N LEU A 193 -34.96 -3.66 -12.79
CA LEU A 193 -34.57 -4.57 -11.71
C LEU A 193 -33.95 -5.89 -12.24
N ASP A 194 -34.26 -6.26 -13.49
CA ASP A 194 -33.75 -7.47 -14.13
C ASP A 194 -32.52 -7.21 -15.05
N ASP A 195 -32.16 -5.96 -15.39
CA ASP A 195 -30.95 -5.67 -16.19
C ASP A 195 -29.69 -5.62 -15.30
N GLU A 196 -28.99 -6.76 -15.22
CA GLU A 196 -27.78 -6.92 -14.40
C GLU A 196 -26.66 -5.91 -14.72
N PHE A 197 -26.53 -5.50 -15.99
CA PHE A 197 -25.44 -4.61 -16.44
C PHE A 197 -25.70 -3.17 -16.03
N ALA A 198 -26.91 -2.66 -16.27
CA ALA A 198 -27.31 -1.33 -15.83
C ALA A 198 -27.18 -1.21 -14.30
N GLN A 199 -27.56 -2.26 -13.57
CA GLN A 199 -27.36 -2.32 -12.13
C GLN A 199 -25.89 -2.37 -11.74
N SER A 200 -25.03 -3.11 -12.44
CA SER A 200 -23.59 -3.19 -12.13
C SER A 200 -22.87 -1.86 -12.35
N LYS A 201 -23.30 -1.06 -13.33
CA LYS A 201 -22.71 0.27 -13.58
C LYS A 201 -23.20 1.30 -12.57
N LEU A 202 -24.50 1.37 -12.32
CA LEU A 202 -25.06 2.22 -11.27
C LEU A 202 -24.50 1.87 -9.88
N ARG A 203 -24.21 0.58 -9.62
CA ARG A 203 -23.45 0.07 -8.46
C ARG A 203 -22.11 0.76 -8.28
N ALA A 204 -21.23 0.60 -9.26
CA ALA A 204 -19.86 1.10 -9.20
C ALA A 204 -19.82 2.61 -8.95
N LEU A 205 -20.76 3.35 -9.56
CA LEU A 205 -20.88 4.79 -9.39
C LEU A 205 -21.31 5.20 -7.98
N MET A 206 -22.27 4.47 -7.39
CA MET A 206 -22.87 4.83 -6.10
C MET A 206 -22.13 4.29 -4.88
N GLU A 207 -21.32 3.24 -5.01
CA GLU A 207 -20.58 2.62 -3.89
C GLU A 207 -19.47 3.53 -3.36
N THR A 208 -18.76 4.22 -4.25
CA THR A 208 -17.54 4.96 -3.90
C THR A 208 -17.76 6.44 -3.58
N LYS A 209 -18.95 7.01 -3.86
CA LYS A 209 -19.17 8.47 -3.87
C LYS A 209 -20.22 8.93 -2.86
N ILE A 210 -20.07 10.19 -2.42
CA ILE A 210 -21.11 10.89 -1.66
C ILE A 210 -22.26 11.26 -2.59
N LEU A 211 -23.50 10.99 -2.17
CA LEU A 211 -24.69 11.32 -2.94
C LEU A 211 -25.32 12.61 -2.38
N LEU A 212 -25.44 13.63 -3.23
CA LEU A 212 -26.09 14.90 -2.89
C LEU A 212 -27.39 15.08 -3.67
N PHE A 213 -28.52 15.07 -2.95
CA PHE A 213 -29.86 15.20 -3.53
C PHE A 213 -30.35 16.65 -3.46
N ILE A 214 -30.71 17.20 -4.62
CA ILE A 214 -31.20 18.58 -4.81
C ILE A 214 -32.59 18.53 -5.47
N GLY A 215 -33.57 19.21 -4.88
CA GLY A 215 -34.93 19.29 -5.43
C GLY A 215 -35.85 18.12 -5.09
N TYR A 216 -35.50 17.29 -4.10
CA TYR A 216 -36.28 16.12 -3.65
C TYR A 216 -37.28 16.48 -2.53
N GLY A 217 -38.16 17.46 -2.76
CA GLY A 217 -39.04 18.02 -1.72
C GLY A 217 -40.16 17.09 -1.20
N ALA A 218 -40.76 16.29 -2.08
CA ALA A 218 -41.75 15.24 -1.78
C ALA A 218 -41.32 13.84 -2.30
N GLY A 219 -40.14 13.77 -2.93
CA GLY A 219 -39.64 12.60 -3.65
C GLY A 219 -39.13 11.43 -2.81
N MET A 220 -39.41 11.39 -1.50
CA MET A 220 -39.19 10.16 -0.71
C MET A 220 -40.33 9.15 -0.91
N SER A 221 -41.48 9.58 -1.45
CA SER A 221 -42.60 8.70 -1.83
C SER A 221 -42.46 8.11 -3.23
N ASP A 222 -41.32 8.35 -3.89
CA ASP A 222 -40.99 7.73 -5.17
C ASP A 222 -40.54 6.27 -4.92
N PRO A 223 -41.26 5.26 -5.45
CA PRO A 223 -40.93 3.85 -5.26
C PRO A 223 -39.55 3.47 -5.81
N ASN A 224 -39.07 4.11 -6.88
CA ASN A 224 -37.75 3.81 -7.44
C ASN A 224 -36.63 4.44 -6.61
N PHE A 225 -36.83 5.66 -6.09
CA PHE A 225 -35.91 6.25 -5.12
C PHE A 225 -35.77 5.38 -3.86
N SER A 226 -36.89 4.86 -3.34
CA SER A 226 -36.90 3.94 -2.19
C SER A 226 -36.24 2.60 -2.52
N ASN A 227 -36.51 2.02 -3.68
CA ASN A 227 -35.90 0.75 -4.11
C ASN A 227 -34.42 0.88 -4.41
N LEU A 228 -33.99 1.95 -5.09
CA LEU A 228 -32.59 2.28 -5.35
C LEU A 228 -31.80 2.47 -4.05
N LEU A 229 -32.39 3.15 -3.06
CA LEU A 229 -31.78 3.30 -1.74
C LEU A 229 -31.78 1.98 -0.96
N GLN A 230 -32.92 1.27 -0.85
CA GLN A 230 -33.00 -0.06 -0.22
C GLN A 230 -31.95 -1.02 -0.76
N TRP A 231 -31.79 -1.00 -2.08
CA TRP A 231 -30.81 -1.81 -2.79
C TRP A 231 -29.37 -1.45 -2.36
N LYS A 232 -29.01 -0.16 -2.29
CA LYS A 232 -27.70 0.28 -1.75
C LYS A 232 -27.46 -0.23 -0.33
N PHE A 233 -28.48 -0.23 0.53
CA PHE A 233 -28.37 -0.73 1.91
C PHE A 233 -28.30 -2.25 2.04
N ARG A 234 -28.92 -3.01 1.11
CA ARG A 234 -28.80 -4.49 1.08
C ARG A 234 -27.43 -4.95 0.58
N VAL A 235 -26.81 -4.21 -0.34
CA VAL A 235 -25.53 -4.56 -0.96
C VAL A 235 -24.33 -4.09 -0.12
N ALA A 236 -24.41 -2.92 0.53
CA ALA A 236 -23.28 -2.32 1.26
C ALA A 236 -22.96 -2.95 2.64
N GLY A 237 -23.76 -3.90 3.13
CA GLY A 237 -23.68 -4.35 4.53
C GLY A 237 -23.94 -3.19 5.52
N GLN A 238 -23.75 -3.42 6.83
CA GLN A 238 -23.99 -2.39 7.87
C GLN A 238 -23.11 -1.12 7.77
N LYS A 239 -22.21 -1.01 6.78
CA LYS A 239 -21.33 0.15 6.57
C LYS A 239 -21.98 1.14 5.58
N ALA A 240 -22.89 1.97 6.06
CA ALA A 240 -23.58 2.97 5.23
C ALA A 240 -22.69 4.19 4.89
N PHE A 241 -22.49 4.45 3.59
CA PHE A 241 -21.90 5.73 3.12
C PHE A 241 -22.88 6.90 3.30
N PRO A 242 -22.40 8.12 3.62
CA PRO A 242 -23.27 9.24 3.93
C PRO A 242 -24.02 9.77 2.68
N ILE A 243 -25.35 9.82 2.79
CA ILE A 243 -26.25 10.39 1.79
C ILE A 243 -26.76 11.74 2.30
N TYR A 244 -26.71 12.77 1.47
CA TYR A 244 -27.14 14.13 1.83
C TYR A 244 -28.32 14.60 0.99
N LYS A 245 -29.31 15.20 1.64
CA LYS A 245 -30.50 15.76 0.98
C LYS A 245 -30.72 17.20 1.40
N LEU A 246 -30.86 18.10 0.42
CA LEU A 246 -31.14 19.50 0.68
C LEU A 246 -32.65 19.72 0.93
N VAL A 247 -33.00 20.34 2.07
CA VAL A 247 -34.40 20.57 2.50
C VAL A 247 -34.67 22.02 2.92
N LYS A 248 -35.94 22.45 2.89
CA LYS A 248 -36.35 23.76 3.41
C LYS A 248 -36.34 23.75 4.94
N SER A 249 -35.92 24.84 5.56
CA SER A 249 -35.83 25.00 7.03
C SER A 249 -37.20 24.89 7.73
N ASN A 250 -38.29 25.23 7.06
CA ASN A 250 -39.62 25.39 7.67
C ASN A 250 -40.48 24.11 7.57
N LYS A 251 -40.01 23.07 6.88
CA LYS A 251 -40.52 21.73 7.15
C LYS A 251 -39.89 21.34 8.49
N ALA A 252 -40.71 21.19 9.52
CA ALA A 252 -40.30 20.42 10.69
C ALA A 252 -39.56 19.18 10.17
N LEU A 253 -38.42 18.85 10.77
CA LEU A 253 -37.70 17.58 10.57
C LEU A 253 -38.68 16.46 10.96
N ASN A 254 -39.67 16.23 10.09
CA ASN A 254 -40.77 15.34 10.32
C ASN A 254 -40.16 13.97 10.21
N GLN A 255 -40.12 13.31 11.37
CA GLN A 255 -40.14 11.88 11.50
C GLN A 255 -41.10 11.30 10.46
N ILE A 256 -40.55 10.80 9.36
CA ILE A 256 -41.20 9.82 8.48
C ILE A 256 -40.45 8.52 8.83
N THR A 257 -40.87 7.79 9.86
CA THR A 257 -41.88 6.71 9.88
C THR A 257 -41.52 5.51 8.98
N ASP A 258 -41.17 4.42 9.66
CA ASP A 258 -41.28 3.00 9.29
C ASP A 258 -40.35 2.37 8.24
N VAL A 259 -39.20 2.97 7.91
CA VAL A 259 -38.19 2.26 7.10
C VAL A 259 -36.77 2.45 7.61
N SER A 260 -36.20 1.36 8.16
CA SER A 260 -34.91 1.34 8.89
C SER A 260 -33.69 1.83 8.11
N PHE A 261 -33.78 1.93 6.78
CA PHE A 261 -32.67 2.37 5.95
C PHE A 261 -32.60 3.89 5.75
N LEU A 262 -33.72 4.62 5.96
CA LEU A 262 -33.76 6.08 5.84
C LEU A 262 -33.05 6.81 6.99
N GLU A 263 -32.71 6.10 8.07
CA GLU A 263 -31.94 6.64 9.21
C GLU A 263 -30.54 7.17 8.80
N ASN A 264 -30.02 6.73 7.66
CA ASN A 264 -28.69 7.12 7.15
C ASN A 264 -28.71 8.32 6.18
N VAL A 265 -29.88 8.87 5.86
CA VAL A 265 -30.01 10.08 5.02
C VAL A 265 -29.90 11.33 5.89
N ARG A 266 -28.84 12.12 5.71
CA ARG A 266 -28.61 13.37 6.45
C ARG A 266 -29.27 14.53 5.71
N GLU A 267 -30.28 15.15 6.33
CA GLU A 267 -30.94 16.33 5.77
C GLU A 267 -30.17 17.61 6.11
N ILE A 268 -29.91 18.45 5.10
CA ILE A 268 -29.23 19.74 5.23
C ILE A 268 -30.22 20.86 4.88
N PRO A 269 -30.59 21.73 5.83
CA PRO A 269 -31.47 22.85 5.55
C PRO A 269 -30.74 23.94 4.76
N TYR A 270 -31.37 24.43 3.69
CA TYR A 270 -30.79 25.49 2.84
C TYR A 270 -31.44 26.87 3.03
N GLY A 271 -32.53 26.97 3.78
CA GLY A 271 -33.31 28.21 3.97
C GLY A 271 -34.83 27.99 3.82
N GLU A 272 -35.60 29.07 3.91
CA GLU A 272 -37.07 29.00 3.93
C GLU A 272 -37.67 28.95 2.51
N THR A 273 -37.00 29.59 1.55
CA THR A 273 -37.50 29.79 0.19
C THR A 273 -36.66 29.07 -0.86
N HIS A 274 -37.20 28.84 -2.06
CA HIS A 274 -36.40 28.31 -3.17
C HIS A 274 -35.30 29.28 -3.65
N ALA A 275 -35.43 30.58 -3.40
CA ALA A 275 -34.36 31.54 -3.69
C ALA A 275 -33.15 31.34 -2.77
N ASP A 276 -33.36 30.81 -1.56
CA ASP A 276 -32.27 30.47 -0.63
C ASP A 276 -31.49 29.23 -1.10
N LEU A 277 -32.15 28.31 -1.81
CA LEU A 277 -31.46 27.17 -2.44
C LEU A 277 -30.39 27.65 -3.44
N LEU A 278 -30.72 28.62 -4.29
CA LEU A 278 -29.75 29.19 -5.24
C LEU A 278 -28.54 29.79 -4.52
N LYS A 279 -28.77 30.58 -3.46
CA LYS A 279 -27.69 31.14 -2.63
C LYS A 279 -26.87 30.05 -1.95
N PHE A 280 -27.52 29.00 -1.47
CA PHE A 280 -26.87 27.87 -0.83
C PHE A 280 -25.96 27.10 -1.80
N ILE A 281 -26.45 26.78 -3.00
CA ILE A 281 -25.65 26.12 -4.05
C ILE A 281 -24.47 26.99 -4.47
N LYS A 282 -24.68 28.31 -4.68
CA LYS A 282 -23.58 29.24 -4.95
C LYS A 282 -22.56 29.30 -3.80
N ASN A 283 -23.00 29.15 -2.55
CA ASN A 283 -22.10 29.06 -1.39
C ASN A 283 -21.35 27.72 -1.33
N LEU A 284 -21.91 26.61 -1.83
CA LEU A 284 -21.15 25.36 -1.98
C LEU A 284 -19.91 25.56 -2.85
N LYS A 285 -20.00 26.42 -3.88
CA LYS A 285 -18.89 26.82 -4.76
C LYS A 285 -17.82 27.71 -4.09
N SER A 286 -18.11 28.38 -2.98
CA SER A 286 -17.19 29.35 -2.32
C SER A 286 -15.85 28.76 -1.85
N PHE A 287 -15.73 27.43 -1.78
CA PHE A 287 -14.47 26.75 -1.46
C PHE A 287 -13.51 26.67 -2.67
N THR A 288 -13.94 27.10 -3.85
CA THR A 288 -13.41 26.69 -5.16
C THR A 288 -13.39 27.87 -6.13
N PRO A 289 -12.32 28.69 -6.09
CA PRO A 289 -11.59 28.92 -7.36
C PRO A 289 -10.17 28.36 -7.30
N LEU A 290 -9.40 28.68 -6.25
CA LEU A 290 -7.98 28.29 -6.12
C LEU A 290 -7.77 26.77 -6.05
N LEU A 291 -8.66 26.02 -5.39
CA LEU A 291 -8.60 24.56 -5.35
C LEU A 291 -9.00 23.93 -6.69
N TYR A 292 -10.00 24.46 -7.40
CA TYR A 292 -10.49 23.85 -8.63
C TYR A 292 -9.49 24.04 -9.78
N ASP A 293 -8.93 25.24 -9.93
CA ASP A 293 -7.91 25.51 -10.95
C ASP A 293 -6.64 24.69 -10.67
N SER A 294 -6.24 24.56 -9.39
CA SER A 294 -5.09 23.75 -8.98
C SER A 294 -5.34 22.24 -8.97
N LEU A 295 -6.59 21.78 -8.99
CA LEU A 295 -6.97 20.36 -9.08
C LEU A 295 -7.50 19.97 -10.46
N SER A 296 -7.63 20.90 -11.42
CA SER A 296 -7.96 20.55 -12.80
C SER A 296 -6.76 19.82 -13.43
N LEU A 297 -7.03 18.71 -14.13
CA LEU A 297 -6.03 18.01 -14.94
C LEU A 297 -5.85 18.82 -16.22
N THR A 298 -4.86 19.70 -16.23
CA THR A 298 -4.45 20.42 -17.43
C THR A 298 -3.67 19.51 -18.36
N GLU A 299 -3.62 19.83 -19.66
CA GLU A 299 -2.81 19.11 -20.64
C GLU A 299 -1.32 19.05 -20.23
N ALA A 300 -0.81 20.12 -19.61
CA ALA A 300 0.54 20.16 -19.03
C ALA A 300 0.71 19.14 -17.89
N LYS A 301 -0.29 19.01 -17.00
CA LYS A 301 -0.26 18.03 -15.90
C LYS A 301 -0.35 16.59 -16.39
N GLU A 302 -1.12 16.33 -17.44
CA GLU A 302 -1.18 14.99 -18.04
C GLU A 302 0.13 14.64 -18.77
N THR A 303 0.77 15.63 -19.40
CA THR A 303 2.09 15.46 -20.03
C THR A 303 3.16 15.13 -18.99
N ILE A 304 3.22 15.88 -17.88
CA ILE A 304 4.19 15.58 -16.81
C ILE A 304 3.86 14.26 -16.09
N ARG A 305 2.57 13.90 -15.95
CA ARG A 305 2.14 12.61 -15.40
C ARG A 305 2.71 11.47 -16.23
N LYS A 306 2.52 11.48 -17.56
CA LYS A 306 3.08 10.46 -18.46
C LYS A 306 4.60 10.42 -18.41
N LYS A 307 5.26 11.60 -18.37
CA LYS A 307 6.72 11.69 -18.21
C LYS A 307 7.20 11.06 -16.91
N TYR A 308 6.50 11.28 -15.80
CA TYR A 308 6.79 10.67 -14.49
C TYR A 308 6.61 9.15 -14.48
N LEU A 309 5.51 8.64 -15.05
CA LEU A 309 5.26 7.20 -15.11
C LEU A 309 6.34 6.47 -15.94
N ASN A 310 6.76 7.06 -17.06
CA ASN A 310 7.86 6.54 -17.87
C ASN A 310 9.22 6.62 -17.16
N PHE A 311 9.44 7.67 -16.37
CA PHE A 311 10.63 7.79 -15.53
C PHE A 311 10.74 6.63 -14.54
N LEU A 312 9.65 6.25 -13.88
CA LEU A 312 9.66 5.13 -12.92
C LEU A 312 10.08 3.80 -13.57
N SER A 313 9.55 3.50 -14.77
CA SER A 313 9.96 2.33 -15.54
C SER A 313 11.44 2.35 -15.91
N LYS A 314 11.99 3.52 -16.28
CA LYS A 314 13.40 3.68 -16.62
C LYS A 314 14.33 3.57 -15.40
N GLU A 315 13.94 4.18 -14.29
CA GLU A 315 14.73 4.27 -13.05
C GLU A 315 14.77 2.92 -12.32
N HIS A 316 13.66 2.18 -12.34
CA HIS A 316 13.48 0.97 -11.52
C HIS A 316 13.41 -0.34 -12.32
N GLY A 317 13.37 -0.28 -13.65
CA GLY A 317 13.17 -1.44 -14.54
C GLY A 317 14.31 -2.46 -14.59
N TYR A 318 15.41 -2.22 -13.89
CA TYR A 318 16.58 -3.10 -13.89
C TYR A 318 17.03 -3.47 -12.49
N VAL A 319 17.47 -4.71 -12.33
CA VAL A 319 18.11 -5.22 -11.12
C VAL A 319 19.54 -5.63 -11.43
N SER A 320 20.43 -5.29 -10.50
CA SER A 320 21.82 -5.72 -10.53
C SER A 320 22.01 -6.94 -9.64
N ILE A 321 22.71 -7.95 -10.17
CA ILE A 321 22.94 -9.25 -9.52
C ILE A 321 23.79 -9.15 -8.24
N PHE A 322 24.51 -8.04 -8.08
CA PHE A 322 25.34 -7.72 -6.90
C PHE A 322 24.91 -6.42 -6.19
N GLY A 323 23.69 -5.92 -6.45
CA GLY A 323 23.19 -4.71 -5.81
C GLY A 323 23.81 -3.39 -6.29
N TYR A 324 24.59 -3.39 -7.39
CA TYR A 324 25.20 -2.18 -7.97
C TYR A 324 24.87 -1.90 -9.44
N SER A 325 24.51 -0.65 -9.76
CA SER A 325 23.91 -0.22 -11.05
C SER A 325 24.91 0.06 -12.18
N LYS A 326 26.22 -0.12 -12.00
CA LYS A 326 27.23 0.36 -12.97
C LYS A 326 28.26 -0.67 -13.47
N SER A 327 28.09 -1.98 -13.25
CA SER A 327 28.96 -2.98 -13.90
C SER A 327 28.27 -4.28 -14.37
N ASN A 328 28.18 -4.36 -15.70
CA ASN A 328 28.18 -5.46 -16.68
C ASN A 328 27.11 -6.56 -16.76
N ILE A 329 26.19 -6.75 -15.81
CA ILE A 329 24.95 -7.52 -16.09
C ILE A 329 23.77 -6.86 -15.38
N SER A 330 23.06 -5.97 -16.08
CA SER A 330 21.75 -5.46 -15.68
C SER A 330 20.67 -6.40 -16.21
N LEU A 331 19.89 -6.99 -15.31
CA LEU A 331 18.77 -7.84 -15.68
C LEU A 331 17.50 -6.99 -15.74
N SER A 332 16.70 -7.17 -16.78
CA SER A 332 15.35 -6.61 -16.83
C SER A 332 14.54 -7.20 -15.67
N LEU A 333 13.96 -6.34 -14.84
CA LEU A 333 13.17 -6.78 -13.70
C LEU A 333 11.94 -7.58 -14.17
N GLU A 334 11.37 -7.24 -15.32
CA GLU A 334 10.22 -7.96 -15.91
C GLU A 334 10.56 -9.39 -16.32
N SER A 335 11.80 -9.62 -16.74
CA SER A 335 12.24 -10.94 -17.21
C SER A 335 12.61 -11.88 -16.08
N VAL A 336 13.02 -11.34 -14.93
CA VAL A 336 13.65 -12.13 -13.84
C VAL A 336 12.85 -12.09 -12.54
N TYR A 337 11.85 -11.20 -12.42
CA TYR A 337 10.96 -11.21 -11.27
C TYR A 337 10.20 -12.54 -11.20
N VAL A 338 10.21 -13.13 -10.01
CA VAL A 338 9.46 -14.34 -9.69
C VAL A 338 8.47 -14.00 -8.59
N GLU A 339 7.26 -14.54 -8.73
CA GLU A 339 6.22 -14.27 -7.77
C GLU A 339 6.53 -14.94 -6.42
N LEU A 340 6.49 -14.13 -5.36
CA LEU A 340 6.72 -14.59 -4.00
C LEU A 340 5.37 -14.70 -3.27
N LYS A 341 5.30 -15.64 -2.34
CA LYS A 341 4.14 -15.80 -1.46
C LYS A 341 4.33 -15.02 -0.17
N PHE A 342 3.21 -14.61 0.42
CA PHE A 342 3.20 -13.87 1.67
C PHE A 342 2.39 -14.60 2.74
N ASP A 343 3.00 -14.72 3.91
CA ASP A 343 2.38 -15.30 5.10
C ASP A 343 1.84 -14.18 5.99
N PRO A 344 0.52 -14.13 6.25
CA PRO A 344 -0.08 -13.14 7.13
C PRO A 344 0.16 -13.43 8.63
N THR A 345 0.79 -14.57 8.95
CA THR A 345 1.09 -14.96 10.32
C THR A 345 2.14 -14.01 10.91
N HIS A 346 1.87 -13.51 12.13
CA HIS A 346 2.82 -12.66 12.85
C HIS A 346 4.17 -13.37 13.01
N PRO A 347 5.32 -12.70 12.78
CA PRO A 347 6.65 -13.33 12.83
C PRO A 347 6.95 -14.09 14.13
N SER A 348 6.52 -13.56 15.28
CA SER A 348 6.68 -14.23 16.58
C SER A 348 5.93 -15.56 16.65
N ILE A 349 4.73 -15.66 16.06
CA ILE A 349 3.95 -16.89 16.01
C ILE A 349 4.64 -17.89 15.06
N LYS A 350 5.17 -17.42 13.94
CA LYS A 350 5.94 -18.24 12.99
C LYS A 350 7.22 -18.79 13.61
N ALA A 351 7.99 -17.96 14.31
CA ALA A 351 9.19 -18.36 15.03
C ALA A 351 8.90 -19.39 16.14
N MET A 352 7.81 -19.20 16.91
CA MET A 352 7.37 -20.17 17.92
C MET A 352 7.00 -21.52 17.30
N LYS A 353 6.37 -21.53 16.12
CA LYS A 353 6.05 -22.77 15.38
C LYS A 353 7.31 -23.45 14.83
N MET A 354 8.28 -22.69 14.30
CA MET A 354 9.51 -23.24 13.71
C MET A 354 10.51 -23.76 14.75
N LEU A 355 10.53 -23.18 15.95
CA LEU A 355 11.49 -23.54 17.00
C LEU A 355 11.08 -24.74 17.85
N GLU A 356 9.95 -25.40 17.55
CA GLU A 356 9.39 -26.53 18.34
C GLU A 356 9.53 -26.31 19.86
N ILE A 357 9.29 -25.06 20.33
CA ILE A 357 9.61 -24.68 21.71
C ILE A 357 8.80 -25.55 22.66
N SER A 358 9.49 -26.48 23.33
CA SER A 358 8.86 -27.39 24.27
C SER A 358 8.22 -26.60 25.41
N GLU A 359 7.05 -27.06 25.87
CA GLU A 359 6.30 -26.47 26.99
C GLU A 359 7.14 -26.35 28.28
N GLU A 360 8.24 -27.08 28.37
CA GLU A 360 9.19 -27.05 29.48
C GLU A 360 10.08 -25.78 29.48
N PHE A 361 10.45 -25.23 28.32
CA PHE A 361 11.28 -24.03 28.21
C PHE A 361 10.50 -22.76 28.60
N LYS A 362 9.20 -22.71 28.26
CA LYS A 362 8.27 -21.65 28.69
C LYS A 362 8.14 -21.56 30.22
N ARG A 363 8.24 -22.68 30.94
CA ARG A 363 8.15 -22.71 32.41
C ARG A 363 9.36 -22.09 33.10
N LYS A 364 10.55 -22.12 32.49
CA LYS A 364 11.79 -21.60 33.10
C LYS A 364 11.90 -20.07 33.06
N ILE A 365 11.49 -19.45 31.94
CA ILE A 365 11.58 -17.99 31.75
C ILE A 365 10.67 -17.22 32.73
N LEU A 366 9.53 -17.81 33.09
CA LEU A 366 8.55 -17.18 33.98
C LEU A 366 8.95 -17.18 35.46
N SER A 367 10.14 -17.68 35.82
CA SER A 367 10.45 -17.98 37.22
C SER A 367 11.20 -16.90 38.02
N HIS A 368 11.95 -15.91 37.47
CA HIS A 368 12.77 -14.99 38.30
C HIS A 368 12.98 -13.55 37.73
N GLY A 369 12.79 -12.50 38.57
CA GLY A 369 12.58 -11.07 38.23
C GLY A 369 13.79 -10.10 38.23
N PHE A 370 13.57 -8.84 37.77
CA PHE A 370 14.65 -7.95 37.29
C PHE A 370 14.65 -6.43 37.65
N PHE A 371 13.68 -5.79 38.35
CA PHE A 371 13.71 -4.31 38.62
C PHE A 371 13.15 -3.84 39.99
N ASP A 372 13.55 -2.63 40.46
CA ASP A 372 13.28 -2.08 41.82
C ASP A 372 12.15 -1.01 41.94
N ALA A 373 11.68 -0.80 43.17
CA ALA A 373 10.45 -0.10 43.52
C ALA A 373 10.43 1.43 43.35
N LYS A 374 11.58 2.12 43.24
CA LYS A 374 11.61 3.60 43.18
C LYS A 374 11.39 4.15 41.77
N GLU A 375 11.78 3.40 40.75
CA GLU A 375 11.60 3.77 39.33
C GLU A 375 10.13 3.69 38.89
N MET A 376 9.37 2.80 39.52
CA MET A 376 7.96 2.52 39.28
C MET A 376 7.02 3.70 39.64
N THR A 377 7.35 4.50 40.66
CA THR A 377 6.44 5.51 41.23
C THR A 377 6.28 6.77 40.36
N LYS A 378 7.26 7.08 39.50
CA LYS A 378 7.20 8.28 38.63
C LYS A 378 6.27 8.12 37.43
N ILE A 379 6.08 6.89 36.96
CA ILE A 379 5.35 6.57 35.72
C ILE A 379 3.83 6.56 35.97
N PHE A 380 3.42 6.18 37.18
CA PHE A 380 2.01 6.06 37.60
C PHE A 380 1.19 7.35 37.54
N ARG A 381 1.82 8.52 37.70
CA ARG A 381 1.09 9.80 37.73
C ARG A 381 0.59 10.23 36.35
N ALA A 382 1.14 9.69 35.26
CA ALA A 382 0.85 10.13 33.88
C ALA A 382 -0.36 9.41 33.24
N ILE A 383 -0.80 8.28 33.79
CA ILE A 383 -1.73 7.36 33.09
C ILE A 383 -3.18 7.50 33.59
N MET A 384 -3.40 8.00 34.81
CA MET A 384 -4.71 8.05 35.47
C MET A 384 -5.71 9.06 34.86
N GLU A 385 -5.32 9.93 33.94
CA GLU A 385 -6.20 11.04 33.50
C GLU A 385 -7.16 10.72 32.33
N VAL A 386 -7.12 9.54 31.67
CA VAL A 386 -7.76 9.41 30.34
C VAL A 386 -8.50 8.07 30.05
N ASN A 387 -9.82 8.05 30.31
CA ASN A 387 -10.94 7.47 29.53
C ASN A 387 -11.14 5.93 29.32
N GLY A 388 -12.41 5.45 29.37
CA GLY A 388 -12.83 4.04 29.12
C GLY A 388 -13.58 3.75 27.80
N TYR A 389 -13.53 2.48 27.28
CA TYR A 389 -14.29 1.88 26.13
C TYR A 389 -14.22 0.28 26.08
N ASN A 390 -14.90 -0.36 25.08
CA ASN A 390 -15.52 -1.73 24.93
C ASN A 390 -14.63 -2.98 24.48
N VAL A 391 -15.20 -4.20 24.58
CA VAL A 391 -14.65 -5.58 24.78
C VAL A 391 -14.07 -6.36 23.57
N GLN A 392 -14.45 -6.13 22.30
CA GLN A 392 -13.84 -6.86 21.15
C GLN A 392 -12.45 -6.33 20.74
N ASN A 393 -12.12 -5.09 21.14
CA ASN A 393 -10.79 -4.52 20.95
C ASN A 393 -9.74 -5.16 21.87
N ILE A 394 -10.20 -5.85 22.92
CA ILE A 394 -9.37 -6.52 23.93
C ILE A 394 -8.56 -7.67 23.33
N TYR A 395 -9.07 -8.43 22.35
CA TYR A 395 -8.34 -9.58 21.77
C TYR A 395 -7.15 -9.16 20.89
N ARG A 396 -7.09 -7.89 20.55
CA ARG A 396 -6.10 -7.28 19.69
C ARG A 396 -5.04 -6.52 20.49
N ASP A 397 -5.43 -5.98 21.64
CA ASP A 397 -4.53 -5.60 22.74
C ASP A 397 -3.89 -6.84 23.42
N LEU A 398 -4.26 -8.04 22.96
CA LEU A 398 -3.88 -9.35 23.49
C LEU A 398 -2.67 -9.98 22.77
N MET A 399 -1.62 -9.21 22.46
CA MET A 399 -0.26 -9.78 22.52
C MET A 399 0.04 -10.09 23.99
N SER A 400 -0.54 -11.20 24.43
CA SER A 400 -0.66 -11.67 25.81
C SER A 400 0.65 -12.22 26.38
N GLU A 401 1.79 -11.94 25.75
CA GLU A 401 3.11 -12.05 26.39
C GLU A 401 3.67 -10.66 26.74
N GLN A 402 3.48 -9.64 25.90
CA GLN A 402 3.89 -8.27 26.20
C GLN A 402 2.94 -7.59 27.20
N LEU A 403 1.62 -7.77 27.06
CA LEU A 403 0.65 -7.25 28.05
C LEU A 403 0.79 -7.99 29.38
N LEU A 404 1.09 -9.29 29.36
CA LEU A 404 1.36 -10.07 30.57
C LEU A 404 2.67 -9.63 31.23
N ASN A 405 3.71 -9.31 30.46
CA ASN A 405 4.92 -8.68 30.99
C ASN A 405 4.69 -7.28 31.55
N VAL A 406 3.79 -6.47 30.95
CA VAL A 406 3.40 -5.12 31.41
C VAL A 406 2.48 -5.14 32.64
N ILE A 407 1.63 -6.16 32.78
CA ILE A 407 0.77 -6.41 33.95
C ILE A 407 1.58 -7.00 35.11
N LEU A 408 2.45 -7.98 34.84
CA LEU A 408 3.33 -8.59 35.85
C LEU A 408 4.45 -7.65 36.32
N SER A 409 4.77 -6.61 35.53
CA SER A 409 5.66 -5.51 35.91
C SER A 409 4.95 -4.38 36.68
N ASN A 410 3.65 -4.47 36.98
CA ASN A 410 2.87 -3.43 37.70
C ASN A 410 2.06 -4.02 38.88
N LYS A 411 2.68 -4.17 40.05
CA LYS A 411 2.11 -4.82 41.25
C LYS A 411 1.05 -4.01 42.04
N ASN A 412 0.66 -2.81 41.61
CA ASN A 412 -0.22 -1.92 42.39
C ASN A 412 -1.68 -1.87 41.91
N ILE A 413 -2.09 -2.71 40.96
CA ILE A 413 -3.38 -2.57 40.25
C ILE A 413 -4.34 -3.75 40.48
N PHE A 414 -3.82 -4.95 40.74
CA PHE A 414 -4.62 -6.16 40.99
C PHE A 414 -4.11 -6.83 42.26
N THR A 415 -5.01 -7.36 43.09
CA THR A 415 -4.62 -8.27 44.18
C THR A 415 -4.09 -9.60 43.59
N GLU A 416 -3.33 -10.38 44.37
CA GLU A 416 -2.72 -11.63 43.88
C GLU A 416 -3.76 -12.62 43.33
N ASP A 417 -4.94 -12.72 43.95
CA ASP A 417 -6.04 -13.58 43.49
C ASP A 417 -6.72 -13.09 42.20
N GLU A 418 -6.79 -11.77 41.98
CA GLU A 418 -7.34 -11.17 40.76
C GLU A 418 -6.41 -11.38 39.56
N ALA A 419 -5.10 -11.30 39.77
CA ALA A 419 -4.09 -11.59 38.77
C ALA A 419 -4.14 -13.07 38.31
N ASP A 420 -4.32 -14.01 39.25
CA ASP A 420 -4.43 -15.45 38.93
C ASP A 420 -5.78 -15.81 38.27
N SER A 421 -6.88 -15.15 38.62
CA SER A 421 -8.18 -15.28 37.96
C SER A 421 -8.15 -14.82 36.49
N ILE A 422 -7.48 -13.69 36.23
CA ILE A 422 -7.27 -13.16 34.87
C ILE A 422 -6.40 -14.12 34.05
N LYS A 423 -5.33 -14.66 34.64
CA LYS A 423 -4.43 -15.64 34.02
C LYS A 423 -5.17 -16.93 33.63
N ASN A 424 -6.05 -17.45 34.50
CA ASN A 424 -6.83 -18.66 34.22
C ASN A 424 -7.87 -18.45 33.10
N LYS A 425 -8.58 -17.31 33.09
CA LYS A 425 -9.53 -16.95 32.01
C LYS A 425 -8.84 -16.80 30.64
N ILE A 426 -7.63 -16.24 30.61
CA ILE A 426 -6.82 -16.14 29.37
C ILE A 426 -6.46 -17.54 28.84
N ASN A 427 -6.13 -18.49 29.73
CA ASN A 427 -5.80 -19.86 29.35
C ASN A 427 -7.02 -20.65 28.86
N GLU A 428 -8.20 -20.42 29.45
CA GLU A 428 -9.47 -21.00 29.00
C GLU A 428 -9.91 -20.46 27.62
N LEU A 429 -9.76 -19.14 27.39
CA LEU A 429 -9.99 -18.50 26.10
C LEU A 429 -9.03 -19.01 25.02
N LYS A 430 -7.74 -19.16 25.35
CA LYS A 430 -6.74 -19.81 24.47
C LYS A 430 -7.19 -21.20 24.04
N ARG A 431 -7.62 -22.05 24.99
CA ARG A 431 -8.16 -23.39 24.68
C ARG A 431 -9.39 -23.33 23.78
N SER A 432 -10.38 -22.49 24.10
CA SER A 432 -11.61 -22.40 23.28
C SER A 432 -11.36 -21.89 21.86
N ILE A 433 -10.31 -21.09 21.65
CA ILE A 433 -9.95 -20.56 20.33
C ILE A 433 -9.10 -21.56 19.55
N LEU A 434 -8.22 -22.31 20.21
CA LEU A 434 -7.54 -23.48 19.62
C LEU A 434 -8.53 -24.60 19.25
N GLU A 435 -9.62 -24.74 19.99
CA GLU A 435 -10.69 -25.72 19.70
C GLU A 435 -11.67 -25.24 18.62
N LYS A 436 -11.98 -23.93 18.54
CA LYS A 436 -12.86 -23.34 17.50
C LYS A 436 -12.13 -23.01 16.21
N SER A 437 -10.81 -22.83 16.26
CA SER A 437 -9.95 -22.86 15.08
C SER A 437 -9.58 -24.32 14.80
N THR A 438 -10.53 -25.09 14.28
CA THR A 438 -10.14 -26.11 13.31
C THR A 438 -9.16 -25.43 12.37
N ILE A 439 -7.92 -25.91 12.36
CA ILE A 439 -6.78 -25.39 11.61
C ILE A 439 -7.24 -25.21 10.15
N LYS A 440 -7.79 -24.05 9.83
CA LYS A 440 -7.96 -23.62 8.44
C LYS A 440 -6.55 -23.28 7.99
N GLU A 441 -6.13 -23.92 6.92
CA GLU A 441 -4.84 -23.70 6.26
C GLU A 441 -4.49 -22.21 6.28
N VAL A 442 -3.25 -21.90 6.67
CA VAL A 442 -2.74 -20.53 6.65
C VAL A 442 -2.88 -20.04 5.21
N LYS A 443 -3.80 -19.11 4.97
CA LYS A 443 -4.02 -18.52 3.65
C LYS A 443 -2.73 -17.80 3.24
N GLN A 444 -1.98 -18.39 2.30
CA GLN A 444 -0.87 -17.73 1.65
C GLN A 444 -1.43 -16.73 0.64
N TYR A 445 -0.86 -15.53 0.61
CA TYR A 445 -1.26 -14.47 -0.30
C TYR A 445 -0.30 -14.40 -1.48
N HIS A 446 -0.85 -14.13 -2.66
CA HIS A 446 -0.14 -13.51 -3.77
C HIS A 446 -0.19 -11.98 -3.61
N ILE A 447 0.72 -11.25 -4.24
CA ILE A 447 0.81 -9.79 -4.03
C ILE A 447 -0.43 -9.06 -4.57
N GLN A 448 -1.00 -9.51 -5.69
CA GLN A 448 -2.26 -8.97 -6.21
C GLN A 448 -3.42 -9.18 -5.21
N GLN A 449 -3.48 -10.36 -4.59
CA GLN A 449 -4.52 -10.67 -3.59
C GLN A 449 -4.37 -9.79 -2.35
N ALA A 450 -3.13 -9.62 -1.86
CA ALA A 450 -2.85 -8.71 -0.74
C ALA A 450 -3.21 -7.26 -1.08
N TYR A 451 -2.91 -6.82 -2.31
CA TYR A 451 -3.29 -5.50 -2.80
C TYR A 451 -4.82 -5.34 -2.88
N ASN A 452 -5.52 -6.36 -3.36
CA ASN A 452 -6.98 -6.33 -3.47
C ASN A 452 -7.69 -6.42 -2.11
N GLU A 453 -7.07 -7.02 -1.10
CA GLU A 453 -7.69 -7.23 0.22
C GLU A 453 -7.36 -6.10 1.22
N PHE A 454 -6.13 -5.59 1.22
CA PHE A 454 -5.66 -4.67 2.27
C PHE A 454 -5.35 -3.28 1.74
N ARG A 455 -6.05 -2.25 2.25
CA ARG A 455 -5.78 -0.85 1.92
C ARG A 455 -4.35 -0.42 2.31
N HIS A 456 -3.86 -0.87 3.45
CA HIS A 456 -2.50 -0.61 3.94
C HIS A 456 -1.91 -1.93 4.43
N PHE A 457 -0.61 -2.15 4.28
CA PHE A 457 0.05 -3.30 4.89
C PHE A 457 1.55 -3.08 5.07
N VAL A 458 2.12 -3.82 6.02
CA VAL A 458 3.56 -3.89 6.26
C VAL A 458 4.09 -5.17 5.65
N LEU A 459 5.03 -5.04 4.72
CA LEU A 459 5.74 -6.12 4.08
C LEU A 459 7.04 -6.41 4.84
N LEU A 460 7.09 -7.56 5.48
CA LEU A 460 8.22 -8.02 6.28
C LEU A 460 9.03 -9.06 5.51
N GLY A 461 10.33 -9.11 5.72
CA GLY A 461 11.15 -10.19 5.17
C GLY A 461 12.58 -10.15 5.68
N HIS A 462 13.25 -11.30 5.68
CA HIS A 462 14.67 -11.42 6.01
C HIS A 462 15.56 -10.60 5.05
N PRO A 463 16.83 -10.32 5.39
CA PRO A 463 17.79 -9.77 4.42
C PRO A 463 17.83 -10.60 3.12
N GLY A 464 17.89 -9.94 1.96
CA GLY A 464 17.94 -10.63 0.67
C GLY A 464 16.64 -11.27 0.17
N SER A 465 15.55 -11.25 0.96
CA SER A 465 14.23 -11.79 0.59
C SER A 465 13.56 -11.12 -0.62
N GLY A 466 14.11 -10.02 -1.15
CA GLY A 466 13.57 -9.34 -2.32
C GLY A 466 12.58 -8.20 -2.04
N LYS A 467 12.47 -7.69 -0.81
CA LYS A 467 11.63 -6.52 -0.45
C LYS A 467 11.78 -5.34 -1.42
N THR A 468 13.01 -4.87 -1.66
CA THR A 468 13.32 -3.78 -2.60
C THR A 468 12.91 -4.11 -4.04
N THR A 469 13.21 -5.34 -4.47
CA THR A 469 12.84 -5.84 -5.81
C THR A 469 11.33 -5.82 -5.99
N LEU A 470 10.58 -6.25 -4.98
CA LEU A 470 9.12 -6.24 -4.95
C LEU A 470 8.56 -4.81 -4.97
N SER A 471 9.10 -3.89 -4.16
CA SER A 471 8.70 -2.48 -4.19
C SER A 471 8.86 -1.87 -5.58
N LYS A 472 10.01 -2.07 -6.24
CA LYS A 472 10.27 -1.60 -7.59
C LYS A 472 9.32 -2.21 -8.61
N TRP A 473 9.11 -3.52 -8.53
CA TRP A 473 8.20 -4.23 -9.42
C TRP A 473 6.74 -3.74 -9.28
N LEU A 474 6.26 -3.50 -8.06
CA LEU A 474 4.93 -2.92 -7.80
C LEU A 474 4.77 -1.53 -8.42
N ILE A 475 5.77 -0.67 -8.25
CA ILE A 475 5.75 0.70 -8.78
C ILE A 475 5.71 0.70 -10.32
N ILE A 476 6.49 -0.16 -10.98
CA ILE A 476 6.51 -0.26 -12.45
C ILE A 476 5.18 -0.79 -12.99
N ASN A 477 4.66 -1.88 -12.41
CA ASN A 477 3.40 -2.44 -12.88
C ASN A 477 2.22 -1.49 -12.65
N MET A 478 2.22 -0.75 -11.53
CA MET A 478 1.24 0.31 -11.29
C MET A 478 1.41 1.48 -12.26
N ALA A 479 2.64 1.84 -12.61
CA ALA A 479 2.90 2.91 -13.56
C ALA A 479 2.40 2.54 -14.96
N LYS A 480 2.65 1.30 -15.42
CA LYS A 480 2.10 0.75 -16.66
C LYS A 480 0.58 0.72 -16.65
N GLN A 481 -0.03 0.26 -15.55
CA GLN A 481 -1.49 0.28 -15.39
C GLN A 481 -2.05 1.71 -15.51
N CYS A 482 -1.39 2.70 -14.92
CA CYS A 482 -1.78 4.11 -15.04
C CYS A 482 -1.63 4.68 -16.47
N LEU A 483 -0.74 4.10 -17.29
CA LEU A 483 -0.55 4.43 -18.70
C LEU A 483 -1.52 3.65 -19.63
N GLY A 484 -2.29 2.70 -19.10
CA GLY A 484 -3.12 1.81 -19.90
C GLY A 484 -2.32 0.73 -20.64
N GLU A 485 -1.09 0.47 -20.20
CA GLU A 485 -0.21 -0.55 -20.77
C GLU A 485 -0.45 -1.92 -20.11
N LYS A 486 -0.19 -3.00 -20.86
CA LYS A 486 -0.18 -4.36 -20.31
C LYS A 486 0.91 -4.46 -19.24
N ASN A 487 0.54 -5.08 -18.12
CA ASN A 487 1.44 -5.32 -17.00
C ASN A 487 1.22 -6.73 -16.43
N MET A 488 2.10 -7.16 -15.53
CA MET A 488 2.15 -8.54 -15.02
C MET A 488 1.33 -8.73 -13.74
N LEU A 489 0.77 -7.66 -13.16
CA LEU A 489 0.18 -7.68 -11.82
C LEU A 489 -1.32 -7.41 -11.80
N PHE A 490 -1.80 -6.50 -12.63
CA PHE A 490 -3.19 -6.05 -12.64
C PHE A 490 -3.85 -6.56 -13.92
N ASP A 491 -4.62 -7.62 -13.78
CA ASP A 491 -5.49 -8.13 -14.83
C ASP A 491 -6.91 -7.52 -14.72
N SER A 492 -7.84 -7.97 -15.56
CA SER A 492 -9.23 -7.52 -15.55
C SER A 492 -9.99 -7.87 -14.26
N SER A 493 -9.40 -8.65 -13.34
CA SER A 493 -10.00 -8.96 -12.04
C SER A 493 -9.68 -7.92 -10.96
N CYS A 494 -8.76 -6.98 -11.23
CA CYS A 494 -8.47 -5.89 -10.31
C CYS A 494 -9.62 -4.86 -10.31
N SER A 495 -10.39 -4.84 -9.22
CA SER A 495 -11.49 -3.87 -9.02
C SER A 495 -11.02 -2.50 -8.56
N ILE A 496 -9.73 -2.34 -8.24
CA ILE A 496 -9.18 -1.10 -7.69
C ILE A 496 -8.67 -0.21 -8.82
N GLU A 497 -9.11 1.05 -8.83
CA GLU A 497 -8.64 2.05 -9.80
C GLU A 497 -7.11 2.26 -9.71
N PRO A 498 -6.43 2.51 -10.84
CA PRO A 498 -4.99 2.74 -10.86
C PRO A 498 -4.59 3.96 -10.02
N LYS A 499 -3.69 3.78 -9.06
CA LYS A 499 -3.18 4.83 -8.17
C LYS A 499 -1.82 5.33 -8.62
N LEU A 500 -1.58 6.64 -8.56
CA LEU A 500 -0.28 7.24 -8.89
C LEU A 500 0.80 6.68 -7.93
N PRO A 501 1.80 5.93 -8.43
CA PRO A 501 2.77 5.26 -7.58
C PRO A 501 3.93 6.18 -7.18
N ILE A 502 4.34 6.14 -5.92
CA ILE A 502 5.48 6.89 -5.35
C ILE A 502 6.30 5.95 -4.48
N LEU A 503 7.61 5.89 -4.70
CA LEU A 503 8.56 5.12 -3.89
C LEU A 503 9.40 6.07 -3.04
N ILE A 504 9.36 5.89 -1.72
CA ILE A 504 10.08 6.72 -0.74
C ILE A 504 11.00 5.84 0.09
N PRO A 505 12.32 5.83 -0.19
CA PRO A 505 13.31 5.28 0.74
C PRO A 505 13.33 6.12 2.02
N ILE A 506 12.97 5.53 3.16
CA ILE A 506 12.78 6.26 4.42
C ILE A 506 14.10 6.94 4.86
N TRP A 507 15.24 6.30 4.62
CA TRP A 507 16.54 6.87 4.97
C TRP A 507 16.80 8.21 4.29
N LYS A 508 16.27 8.46 3.07
CA LYS A 508 16.43 9.76 2.38
C LYS A 508 15.66 10.88 3.07
N TYR A 509 14.45 10.60 3.55
CA TYR A 509 13.71 11.55 4.37
C TYR A 509 14.47 11.89 5.65
N VAL A 510 14.99 10.87 6.32
CA VAL A 510 15.75 11.01 7.56
C VAL A 510 17.07 11.77 7.34
N ASP A 511 17.72 11.59 6.19
CA ASP A 511 18.95 12.30 5.84
C ASP A 511 18.71 13.82 5.72
N GLN A 512 17.62 14.24 5.07
CA GLN A 512 17.23 15.66 4.98
C GLN A 512 16.93 16.31 6.35
N LEU A 513 16.61 15.53 7.37
CA LEU A 513 16.42 16.06 8.73
C LEU A 513 17.74 16.46 9.41
N LYS A 514 18.90 16.01 8.91
CA LYS A 514 20.21 16.33 9.48
C LYS A 514 20.76 17.68 9.02
N ASP A 515 20.52 18.04 7.75
CA ASP A 515 21.10 19.23 7.13
C ASP A 515 20.40 20.53 7.55
N ASN A 516 19.16 20.44 8.05
CA ASN A 516 18.32 21.59 8.41
C ASN A 516 18.45 21.98 9.90
N GLN A 517 19.66 22.28 10.39
CA GLN A 517 19.82 22.81 11.76
C GLN A 517 19.28 24.25 11.92
N HIS A 518 19.01 24.96 10.81
CA HIS A 518 18.55 26.36 10.81
C HIS A 518 17.21 26.62 10.10
N GLU A 519 16.61 25.62 9.43
CA GLU A 519 15.30 25.74 8.76
C GLU A 519 14.21 24.89 9.44
N GLN A 520 12.94 25.24 9.23
CA GLN A 520 11.81 24.45 9.71
C GLN A 520 11.90 23.02 9.18
N LYS A 521 11.97 22.03 10.08
CA LYS A 521 11.97 20.60 9.72
C LYS A 521 10.75 20.28 8.87
N LYS A 522 11.00 19.74 7.67
CA LYS A 522 9.93 19.26 6.78
C LYS A 522 9.31 17.99 7.33
N THR A 523 7.98 17.91 7.26
CA THR A 523 7.24 16.68 7.59
C THR A 523 7.41 15.63 6.50
N LEU A 524 7.20 14.36 6.80
CA LEU A 524 7.17 13.25 5.85
C LEU A 524 6.13 13.49 4.75
N LEU A 525 4.98 14.07 5.09
CA LEU A 525 3.97 14.45 4.10
C LEU A 525 4.51 15.48 3.10
N GLN A 526 5.26 16.47 3.57
CA GLN A 526 5.94 17.44 2.72
C GLN A 526 7.01 16.79 1.84
N PHE A 527 7.78 15.87 2.41
CA PHE A 527 8.81 15.15 1.68
C PHE A 527 8.25 14.38 0.48
N ILE A 528 7.10 13.71 0.64
CA ILE A 528 6.45 12.91 -0.41
C ILE A 528 6.17 13.74 -1.67
N TYR A 529 5.65 14.97 -1.54
CA TYR A 529 5.27 15.76 -2.70
C TYR A 529 6.38 16.68 -3.22
N GLU A 530 7.40 17.00 -2.42
CA GLU A 530 8.52 17.85 -2.85
C GLU A 530 9.66 17.06 -3.51
N ASN A 531 9.83 15.78 -3.15
CA ASN A 531 10.95 14.96 -3.61
C ASN A 531 10.53 13.69 -4.36
N PRO A 532 9.58 13.73 -5.32
CA PRO A 532 9.03 12.51 -5.93
C PRO A 532 9.98 11.78 -6.88
N THR A 533 11.10 12.41 -7.26
CA THR A 533 12.09 11.88 -8.22
C THR A 533 13.51 11.89 -7.65
N LEU A 534 13.64 12.02 -6.32
CA LEU A 534 14.85 11.91 -5.49
C LEU A 534 16.19 12.05 -6.27
N ASP A 535 16.68 13.28 -6.42
CA ASP A 535 17.98 13.64 -7.02
C ASP A 535 18.18 13.34 -8.53
N SER A 536 17.11 12.97 -9.26
CA SER A 536 17.20 12.70 -10.70
C SER A 536 17.27 13.95 -11.56
N ASN A 537 18.24 14.06 -12.48
CA ASN A 537 18.32 15.14 -13.49
C ASN A 537 17.28 15.02 -14.63
N TYR A 538 16.33 14.07 -14.54
CA TYR A 538 15.34 13.81 -15.58
C TYR A 538 14.27 14.93 -15.70
N PHE A 539 14.10 15.73 -14.64
CA PHE A 539 13.15 16.84 -14.58
C PHE A 539 13.85 18.17 -14.29
N ASN A 540 13.46 19.21 -15.01
CA ASN A 540 13.85 20.58 -14.69
C ASN A 540 13.01 21.15 -13.53
N ASP A 541 13.37 22.34 -13.02
CA ASP A 541 12.74 22.91 -11.82
C ASP A 541 11.24 23.20 -11.98
N ASP A 542 10.82 23.65 -13.16
CA ASP A 542 9.41 23.95 -13.43
C ASP A 542 8.58 22.66 -13.56
N GLU A 543 9.14 21.64 -14.21
CA GLU A 543 8.56 20.30 -14.26
C GLU A 543 8.43 19.67 -12.87
N ARG A 544 9.41 19.87 -11.98
CA ARG A 544 9.32 19.39 -10.58
C ARG A 544 8.22 20.09 -9.81
N LYS A 545 8.06 21.41 -9.95
CA LYS A 545 6.95 22.16 -9.33
C LYS A 545 5.61 21.66 -9.84
N LEU A 546 5.50 21.41 -11.15
CA LEU A 546 4.27 20.89 -11.76
C LEU A 546 3.96 19.46 -11.30
N LEU A 547 4.98 18.59 -11.23
CA LEU A 547 4.85 17.23 -10.70
C LEU A 547 4.46 17.24 -9.22
N SER A 548 5.06 18.12 -8.42
CA SER A 548 4.70 18.32 -7.03
C SER A 548 3.23 18.69 -6.91
N SER A 549 2.76 19.69 -7.67
CA SER A 549 1.34 20.07 -7.73
C SER A 549 0.42 18.90 -8.11
N LEU A 550 0.81 18.07 -9.10
CA LEU A 550 0.07 16.87 -9.48
C LEU A 550 -0.01 15.83 -8.35
N ILE A 551 1.07 15.63 -7.60
CA ILE A 551 1.11 14.68 -6.47
C ILE A 551 0.25 15.18 -5.32
N ILE A 552 0.34 16.46 -4.99
CA ILE A 552 -0.53 17.12 -4.00
C ILE A 552 -1.99 16.87 -4.35
N GLN A 553 -2.37 17.15 -5.60
CA GLN A 553 -3.72 16.90 -6.11
C GLN A 553 -4.13 15.44 -5.97
N SER A 554 -3.24 14.51 -6.29
CA SER A 554 -3.51 13.08 -6.23
C SER A 554 -3.65 12.59 -4.78
N LEU A 555 -2.83 13.10 -3.86
CA LEU A 555 -2.89 12.79 -2.43
C LEU A 555 -4.22 13.25 -1.82
N ILE A 556 -4.67 14.47 -2.12
CA ILE A 556 -5.94 14.97 -1.60
C ILE A 556 -7.13 14.16 -2.17
N ARG A 557 -7.04 13.74 -3.44
CA ARG A 557 -8.06 12.86 -4.08
C ARG A 557 -8.06 11.43 -3.57
N GLY A 558 -7.08 11.02 -2.78
CA GLY A 558 -6.97 9.62 -2.36
C GLY A 558 -6.50 8.69 -3.48
N ASN A 559 -5.81 9.19 -4.50
CA ASN A 559 -5.42 8.41 -5.67
C ASN A 559 -3.91 8.15 -5.77
N VAL A 560 -3.25 7.95 -4.62
CA VAL A 560 -1.81 7.69 -4.56
C VAL A 560 -1.53 6.35 -3.87
N LEU A 561 -0.57 5.62 -4.42
CA LEU A 561 0.10 4.49 -3.79
C LEU A 561 1.49 4.98 -3.35
N VAL A 562 1.76 5.02 -2.05
CA VAL A 562 3.09 5.31 -1.52
C VAL A 562 3.70 4.02 -0.95
N ILE A 563 4.89 3.66 -1.42
CA ILE A 563 5.69 2.59 -0.84
C ILE A 563 6.82 3.22 -0.03
N PHE A 564 6.76 3.06 1.28
CA PHE A 564 7.85 3.42 2.18
C PHE A 564 8.84 2.27 2.25
N GLU A 565 10.00 2.47 1.65
CA GLU A 565 11.03 1.45 1.57
C GLU A 565 12.02 1.58 2.74
N GLY A 566 12.23 0.47 3.45
CA GLY A 566 13.36 0.34 4.35
C GLY A 566 13.18 1.05 5.69
N LEU A 567 12.13 0.68 6.43
CA LEU A 567 11.91 1.23 7.77
C LEU A 567 13.02 0.85 8.77
N ASP A 568 13.63 -0.32 8.57
CA ASP A 568 14.80 -0.77 9.34
C ASP A 568 16.09 0.01 9.01
N GLU A 569 16.04 0.88 7.99
CA GLU A 569 17.17 1.73 7.57
C GLU A 569 17.32 3.03 8.33
N VAL A 570 16.42 3.28 9.29
CA VAL A 570 16.46 4.46 10.13
C VAL A 570 17.57 4.33 11.19
N PRO A 571 18.56 5.25 11.20
CA PRO A 571 19.63 5.22 12.18
C PRO A 571 19.16 5.25 13.64
N VAL A 572 19.98 4.74 14.55
CA VAL A 572 19.64 4.61 15.99
C VAL A 572 19.56 5.95 16.70
N HIS A 573 20.33 6.94 16.25
CA HIS A 573 20.40 8.27 16.87
C HIS A 573 19.30 9.24 16.41
N ILE A 574 18.42 8.82 15.51
CA ILE A 574 17.31 9.65 15.02
C ILE A 574 16.11 9.48 15.95
N ASP A 575 15.34 10.56 16.16
CA ASP A 575 14.06 10.49 16.86
C ASP A 575 13.06 9.67 16.04
N ARG A 576 13.05 8.37 16.33
CA ARG A 576 12.17 7.37 15.72
C ARG A 576 10.72 7.59 16.11
N SER A 577 10.46 8.15 17.29
CA SER A 577 9.09 8.37 17.78
C SER A 577 8.36 9.39 16.93
N GLY A 578 9.05 10.45 16.50
CA GLY A 578 8.54 11.44 15.55
C GLY A 578 8.20 10.81 14.20
N LEU A 579 9.14 10.07 13.59
CA LEU A 579 8.90 9.39 12.31
C LEU A 579 7.72 8.42 12.36
N MET A 580 7.66 7.55 13.37
CA MET A 580 6.57 6.57 13.50
C MET A 580 5.23 7.25 13.73
N LYS A 581 5.21 8.36 14.48
CA LYS A 581 4.00 9.18 14.64
C LYS A 581 3.54 9.74 13.30
N GLU A 582 4.44 10.26 12.46
CA GLU A 582 4.07 10.77 11.13
C GLU A 582 3.58 9.66 10.19
N ILE A 583 4.21 8.49 10.21
CA ILE A 583 3.75 7.32 9.45
C ILE A 583 2.35 6.89 9.93
N ASN A 584 2.13 6.76 11.24
CA ASN A 584 0.82 6.41 11.79
C ASN A 584 -0.23 7.48 11.49
N ASP A 585 0.12 8.76 11.56
CA ASP A 585 -0.78 9.86 11.18
C ASP A 585 -1.17 9.78 9.69
N LEU A 586 -0.27 9.38 8.79
CA LEU A 586 -0.58 9.13 7.37
C LEU A 586 -1.49 7.90 7.17
N LEU A 587 -1.30 6.84 7.96
CA LEU A 587 -2.09 5.61 7.88
C LEU A 587 -3.50 5.81 8.46
N GLU A 588 -3.64 6.62 9.50
CA GLU A 588 -4.88 6.79 10.25
C GLU A 588 -5.73 7.98 9.79
N ARG A 589 -5.13 8.97 9.11
CA ARG A 589 -5.83 10.21 8.74
C ARG A 589 -5.89 10.40 7.24
N GLY A 590 -7.02 10.92 6.77
CA GLY A 590 -7.11 11.47 5.42
C GLY A 590 -6.12 12.64 5.24
N ILE A 591 -5.78 12.94 3.98
CA ILE A 591 -4.99 14.12 3.63
C ILE A 591 -5.95 15.21 3.16
N ASP A 592 -5.77 16.44 3.61
CA ASP A 592 -6.61 17.59 3.26
C ASP A 592 -5.77 18.83 2.92
N TYR A 593 -6.40 19.82 2.30
CA TYR A 593 -5.79 21.11 2.04
C TYR A 593 -6.33 22.16 3.02
N ASP A 594 -5.43 22.70 3.85
CA ASP A 594 -5.73 23.84 4.68
C ASP A 594 -5.74 25.12 3.83
N ALA A 595 -6.93 25.47 3.34
CA ALA A 595 -7.14 26.67 2.54
C ALA A 595 -6.83 27.98 3.29
N LYS A 596 -6.83 27.96 4.64
CA LYS A 596 -6.52 29.14 5.45
C LYS A 596 -5.02 29.42 5.50
N HIS A 597 -4.20 28.38 5.50
CA HIS A 597 -2.74 28.49 5.61
C HIS A 597 -1.99 28.14 4.32
N GLY A 598 -2.70 27.73 3.26
CA GLY A 598 -2.11 27.38 1.96
C GLY A 598 -1.19 26.16 2.01
N LYS A 599 -1.48 25.20 2.89
CA LYS A 599 -0.64 24.02 3.14
C LYS A 599 -1.49 22.76 3.17
N ILE A 600 -0.90 21.63 2.77
CA ILE A 600 -1.50 20.33 3.00
C ILE A 600 -1.37 19.99 4.48
N SER A 601 -2.44 19.45 5.04
CA SER A 601 -2.47 19.01 6.43
C SER A 601 -3.17 17.66 6.55
N TYR A 602 -3.04 17.04 7.71
CA TYR A 602 -3.86 15.90 8.06
C TYR A 602 -5.32 16.37 8.21
N SER A 603 -6.25 15.62 7.64
CA SER A 603 -7.70 15.85 7.72
C SER A 603 -8.11 16.02 9.19
N ILE A 604 -8.71 17.17 9.52
CA ILE A 604 -9.23 17.46 10.86
C ILE A 604 -10.54 16.69 11.16
N TYR A 605 -11.12 16.01 10.17
CA TYR A 605 -12.48 15.47 10.24
C TYR A 605 -12.56 13.96 10.52
N GLU A 606 -11.44 13.25 10.69
CA GLU A 606 -11.47 11.78 10.74
C GLU A 606 -10.59 11.18 11.84
N ARG A 607 -11.22 10.92 12.99
CA ARG A 607 -10.76 9.89 13.94
C ARG A 607 -11.77 8.75 14.15
N LYS A 608 -13.05 8.94 13.78
CA LYS A 608 -14.14 8.00 14.14
C LYS A 608 -14.80 7.27 12.98
N GLU A 609 -14.78 7.80 11.76
CA GLU A 609 -15.35 7.11 10.58
C GLU A 609 -14.26 6.32 9.81
N ILE A 610 -12.98 6.70 9.91
CA ILE A 610 -11.85 5.99 9.25
C ILE A 610 -11.47 4.66 9.93
N ASN A 611 -11.76 4.42 11.20
CA ASN A 611 -11.48 3.10 11.79
C ASN A 611 -12.38 1.97 11.20
N SER A 612 -13.25 2.30 10.24
CA SER A 612 -14.01 1.34 9.43
C SER A 612 -13.42 1.05 8.03
N THR A 613 -12.23 1.59 7.70
CA THR A 613 -11.54 1.52 6.39
C THR A 613 -10.93 0.16 6.03
N ASP A 614 -11.73 -0.91 6.10
CA ASP A 614 -11.38 -2.18 5.46
C ASP A 614 -11.65 -2.18 3.95
N ASP A 615 -12.15 -1.07 3.37
CA ASP A 615 -12.38 -0.99 1.92
C ASP A 615 -11.06 -0.64 1.19
N PRO A 616 -10.49 -1.57 0.42
CA PRO A 616 -9.22 -1.39 -0.28
C PRO A 616 -9.33 -0.47 -1.51
N THR A 617 -10.55 -0.11 -1.93
CA THR A 617 -10.82 0.71 -3.12
C THR A 617 -10.71 2.21 -2.85
N ILE A 618 -10.87 2.65 -1.59
CA ILE A 618 -11.02 4.08 -1.23
C ILE A 618 -9.72 4.66 -0.66
N GLY A 619 -9.39 5.89 -1.09
CA GLY A 619 -8.35 6.71 -0.46
C GLY A 619 -6.91 6.32 -0.80
N ASN A 620 -5.95 7.07 -0.25
CA ASN A 620 -4.53 6.77 -0.46
C ASN A 620 -4.17 5.41 0.13
N ARG A 621 -3.13 4.81 -0.44
CA ARG A 621 -2.60 3.51 -0.06
C ARG A 621 -1.15 3.64 0.34
N PHE A 622 -0.79 2.91 1.39
CA PHE A 622 0.55 2.93 1.98
C PHE A 622 1.03 1.50 2.18
N ILE A 623 2.19 1.18 1.60
CA ILE A 623 2.89 -0.10 1.81
C ILE A 623 4.20 0.23 2.49
N ILE A 624 4.52 -0.46 3.59
CA ILE A 624 5.76 -0.22 4.34
C ILE A 624 6.61 -1.46 4.28
N THR A 625 7.88 -1.35 3.91
CA THR A 625 8.80 -2.49 3.93
C THR A 625 9.75 -2.40 5.12
N SER A 626 9.97 -3.53 5.79
CA SER A 626 10.90 -3.62 6.91
C SER A 626 11.51 -5.01 7.04
N ARG A 627 12.70 -5.11 7.60
CA ARG A 627 13.24 -6.38 8.10
C ARG A 627 12.39 -6.90 9.26
N ILE A 628 12.31 -8.23 9.35
CA ILE A 628 11.73 -8.89 10.53
C ILE A 628 12.66 -8.64 11.73
N GLU A 629 13.97 -8.62 11.48
CA GLU A 629 14.98 -8.34 12.48
C GLU A 629 15.01 -6.86 12.84
N GLY A 630 14.90 -6.56 14.14
CA GLY A 630 14.95 -5.20 14.69
C GLY A 630 13.60 -4.61 15.09
N ASN A 631 12.49 -5.35 14.87
CA ASN A 631 11.15 -5.06 15.40
C ASN A 631 10.61 -3.64 15.11
N TYR A 632 11.14 -2.95 14.10
CA TYR A 632 10.75 -1.58 13.76
C TYR A 632 9.26 -1.44 13.40
N PHE A 633 8.70 -2.50 12.83
CA PHE A 633 7.30 -2.58 12.44
C PHE A 633 6.32 -2.72 13.62
N GLU A 634 6.80 -2.95 14.84
CA GLU A 634 5.94 -3.07 16.04
C GLU A 634 5.31 -1.72 16.43
N GLN A 635 5.95 -0.61 16.06
CA GLN A 635 5.46 0.76 16.36
C GLN A 635 4.43 1.26 15.34
N ILE A 636 4.27 0.56 14.21
CA ILE A 636 3.19 0.84 13.25
C ILE A 636 1.89 0.32 13.84
N ASN A 637 0.81 1.09 13.67
CA ASN A 637 -0.53 0.76 14.16
C ASN A 637 -0.84 -0.73 13.95
N PHE A 638 -1.21 -1.40 15.05
CA PHE A 638 -1.44 -2.84 15.07
C PHE A 638 -2.54 -3.28 14.09
N TYR A 639 -3.53 -2.43 13.76
CA TYR A 639 -4.59 -2.76 12.81
C TYR A 639 -4.06 -3.01 11.40
N ILE A 640 -2.85 -2.53 11.08
CA ILE A 640 -2.25 -2.71 9.77
C ILE A 640 -1.75 -4.15 9.62
N PRO A 641 -2.23 -4.91 8.61
CA PRO A 641 -1.77 -6.26 8.32
C PRO A 641 -0.25 -6.33 8.12
N ARG A 642 0.36 -7.42 8.63
CA ARG A 642 1.78 -7.73 8.47
C ARG A 642 1.89 -8.96 7.59
N LEU A 643 2.53 -8.80 6.44
CA LEU A 643 2.71 -9.83 5.44
C LEU A 643 4.19 -10.18 5.34
N THR A 644 4.54 -11.41 5.69
CA THR A 644 5.93 -11.87 5.67
C THR A 644 6.24 -12.55 4.34
N ILE A 645 7.23 -12.05 3.61
CA ILE A 645 7.76 -12.68 2.40
C ILE A 645 8.28 -14.07 2.75
N GLU A 646 7.80 -15.08 2.04
CA GLU A 646 8.33 -16.44 2.13
C GLU A 646 9.54 -16.66 1.23
N ASP A 647 10.32 -17.68 1.55
CA ASP A 647 11.40 -18.15 0.67
C ASP A 647 10.83 -18.57 -0.70
N MET A 648 11.67 -18.51 -1.75
CA MET A 648 11.23 -18.92 -3.08
C MET A 648 10.77 -20.37 -3.08
N SER A 649 9.62 -20.62 -3.69
CA SER A 649 9.18 -21.98 -3.98
C SER A 649 10.13 -22.64 -4.98
N ASN A 650 10.03 -23.97 -5.12
CA ASN A 650 10.78 -24.69 -6.14
C ASN A 650 10.47 -24.18 -7.56
N GLU A 651 9.20 -23.84 -7.84
CA GLU A 651 8.84 -23.26 -9.14
C GLU A 651 9.46 -21.88 -9.32
N ALA A 652 9.39 -21.02 -8.30
CA ALA A 652 9.98 -19.68 -8.35
C ALA A 652 11.51 -19.74 -8.55
N LEU A 653 12.21 -20.62 -7.83
CA LEU A 653 13.65 -20.80 -8.01
C LEU A 653 14.00 -21.31 -9.41
N LYS A 654 13.23 -22.26 -9.95
CA LYS A 654 13.45 -22.77 -11.31
C LYS A 654 13.26 -21.67 -12.36
N LEU A 655 12.18 -20.90 -12.25
CA LEU A 655 11.91 -19.76 -13.12
C LEU A 655 13.04 -18.73 -13.06
N PHE A 656 13.50 -18.39 -11.85
CA PHE A 656 14.62 -17.47 -11.66
C PHE A 656 15.88 -17.96 -12.37
N CYS A 657 16.27 -19.22 -12.17
CA CYS A 657 17.44 -19.83 -12.82
C CYS A 657 17.31 -19.78 -14.35
N ASN A 658 16.16 -20.12 -14.89
CA ASN A 658 15.91 -20.15 -16.33
C ASN A 658 15.99 -18.75 -16.94
N SER A 659 15.27 -17.78 -16.36
CA SER A 659 15.31 -16.38 -16.79
C SER A 659 16.72 -15.78 -16.74
N TYR A 660 17.49 -16.14 -15.70
CA TYR A 660 18.87 -15.71 -15.54
C TYR A 660 19.77 -16.25 -16.67
N MET A 661 19.68 -17.56 -16.95
CA MET A 661 20.45 -18.22 -18.00
C MET A 661 20.10 -17.68 -19.39
N GLU A 662 18.82 -17.40 -19.66
CA GLU A 662 18.38 -16.76 -20.90
C GLU A 662 18.98 -15.36 -21.06
N CYS A 663 18.93 -14.53 -20.02
CA CYS A 663 19.56 -13.20 -20.04
C CYS A 663 21.07 -13.25 -20.33
N ILE A 664 21.79 -14.23 -19.77
CA ILE A 664 23.22 -14.42 -20.07
C ILE A 664 23.43 -14.83 -21.52
N LYS A 665 22.61 -15.74 -22.03
CA LYS A 665 22.67 -16.19 -23.43
C LYS A 665 22.47 -15.00 -24.37
N GLU A 666 21.44 -14.19 -24.15
CA GLU A 666 21.19 -12.98 -24.95
C GLU A 666 22.34 -11.97 -24.90
N ASN A 667 22.89 -11.71 -23.71
CA ASN A 667 24.03 -10.80 -23.56
C ASN A 667 25.29 -11.33 -24.24
N SER A 668 25.51 -12.65 -24.22
CA SER A 668 26.63 -13.30 -24.91
C SER A 668 26.51 -13.20 -26.43
N ILE A 669 25.29 -13.38 -26.96
CA ILE A 669 24.94 -13.15 -28.38
C ILE A 669 25.24 -11.70 -28.77
N LYS A 670 24.71 -10.73 -28.01
CA LYS A 670 24.91 -9.29 -28.27
C LYS A 670 26.39 -8.89 -28.23
N SER A 671 27.19 -9.57 -27.41
CA SER A 671 28.63 -9.29 -27.24
C SER A 671 29.52 -10.03 -28.24
N GLY A 672 28.96 -10.80 -29.19
CA GLY A 672 29.72 -11.56 -30.18
C GLY A 672 30.60 -12.68 -29.61
N ARG A 673 30.32 -13.14 -28.37
CA ARG A 673 31.06 -14.26 -27.76
C ARG A 673 30.46 -15.59 -28.20
N HIS A 674 31.28 -16.65 -28.23
CA HIS A 674 30.81 -18.00 -28.51
C HIS A 674 29.69 -18.38 -27.54
N VAL A 675 28.51 -18.67 -28.06
CA VAL A 675 27.35 -19.12 -27.27
C VAL A 675 27.54 -20.60 -27.00
N LYS A 676 27.84 -20.96 -25.75
CA LYS A 676 27.75 -22.36 -25.31
C LYS A 676 26.29 -22.81 -25.40
N GLU A 677 26.03 -24.06 -25.81
CA GLU A 677 24.71 -24.66 -25.66
C GLU A 677 24.43 -24.90 -24.18
N TYR A 678 23.66 -24.00 -23.57
CA TYR A 678 23.18 -24.17 -22.20
C TYR A 678 21.84 -24.92 -22.23
N LYS A 679 21.73 -25.98 -21.43
CA LYS A 679 20.41 -26.46 -21.02
C LYS A 679 19.84 -25.44 -20.04
N THR A 680 18.64 -24.93 -20.31
CA THR A 680 17.99 -23.88 -19.50
C THR A 680 17.88 -24.26 -18.03
N ASP A 681 17.54 -25.53 -17.76
CA ASP A 681 17.30 -26.05 -16.42
C ASP A 681 18.59 -26.45 -15.66
N GLN A 682 19.77 -26.40 -16.30
CA GLN A 682 21.01 -26.97 -15.73
C GLN A 682 21.41 -26.34 -14.39
N LEU A 683 21.31 -25.01 -14.28
CA LEU A 683 21.63 -24.31 -13.03
C LEU A 683 20.70 -24.75 -11.89
N TYR A 684 19.41 -24.90 -12.17
CA TYR A 684 18.43 -25.40 -11.20
C TYR A 684 18.74 -26.84 -10.78
N ASP A 685 19.04 -27.71 -11.75
CA ASP A 685 19.38 -29.11 -11.50
C ASP A 685 20.65 -29.24 -10.63
N ASP A 686 21.66 -28.40 -10.85
CA ASP A 686 22.90 -28.44 -10.08
C ASP A 686 22.74 -27.84 -8.67
N ILE A 687 21.90 -26.82 -8.50
CA ILE A 687 21.52 -26.30 -7.18
C ILE A 687 20.76 -27.37 -6.38
N THR A 688 19.79 -28.04 -6.98
CA THR A 688 18.91 -29.00 -6.29
C THR A 688 19.61 -30.31 -5.91
N LYS A 689 20.66 -30.72 -6.64
CA LYS A 689 21.51 -31.87 -6.26
C LYS A 689 22.19 -31.68 -4.91
N ASN A 690 22.52 -30.44 -4.52
CA ASN A 690 23.22 -30.13 -3.29
C ASN A 690 22.27 -29.48 -2.27
N LYS A 691 21.83 -30.24 -1.26
CA LYS A 691 20.88 -29.78 -0.25
C LYS A 691 21.32 -28.50 0.48
N ASP A 692 22.62 -28.33 0.73
CA ASP A 692 23.13 -27.15 1.43
C ASP A 692 23.10 -25.91 0.54
N ILE A 693 23.41 -26.05 -0.75
CA ILE A 693 23.33 -24.95 -1.71
C ILE A 693 21.88 -24.60 -2.01
N PHE A 694 21.02 -25.61 -2.16
CA PHE A 694 19.59 -25.42 -2.32
C PHE A 694 18.98 -24.59 -1.18
N ARG A 695 19.31 -24.91 0.08
CA ARG A 695 18.87 -24.13 1.26
C ARG A 695 19.29 -22.66 1.25
N LEU A 696 20.34 -22.31 0.49
CA LEU A 696 20.77 -20.93 0.32
C LEU A 696 20.05 -20.29 -0.87
N ALA A 697 19.91 -21.04 -1.96
CA ALA A 697 19.33 -20.57 -3.21
C ALA A 697 17.83 -20.22 -3.11
N ILE A 698 17.11 -20.70 -2.09
CA ILE A 698 15.73 -20.27 -1.85
C ILE A 698 15.62 -18.79 -1.45
N ASN A 699 16.71 -18.15 -1.00
CA ASN A 699 16.79 -16.71 -0.81
C ASN A 699 17.20 -16.02 -2.14
N PRO A 700 16.38 -15.09 -2.69
CA PRO A 700 16.64 -14.48 -4.01
C PRO A 700 18.03 -13.86 -4.18
N GLN A 701 18.55 -13.20 -3.15
CA GLN A 701 19.88 -12.58 -3.21
C GLN A 701 21.00 -13.61 -3.25
N LEU A 702 20.87 -14.71 -2.50
CA LEU A 702 21.86 -15.78 -2.56
C LEU A 702 21.76 -16.57 -3.86
N ALA A 703 20.54 -16.77 -4.38
CA ALA A 703 20.32 -17.35 -5.70
C ALA A 703 21.06 -16.57 -6.80
N SER A 704 20.98 -15.23 -6.75
CA SER A 704 21.66 -14.37 -7.72
C SER A 704 23.18 -14.48 -7.63
N VAL A 705 23.73 -14.58 -6.41
CA VAL A 705 25.17 -14.82 -6.19
C VAL A 705 25.59 -16.19 -6.70
N ILE A 706 24.83 -17.25 -6.40
CA ILE A 706 25.09 -18.62 -6.87
C ILE A 706 25.10 -18.67 -8.39
N ALA A 707 24.09 -18.08 -9.02
CA ALA A 707 23.97 -18.01 -10.48
C ALA A 707 25.15 -17.25 -11.13
N ALA A 708 25.61 -16.17 -10.49
CA ALA A 708 26.77 -15.43 -10.96
C ALA A 708 28.08 -16.23 -10.85
N ILE A 709 28.27 -16.98 -9.76
CA ILE A 709 29.43 -17.85 -9.57
C ILE A 709 29.41 -18.98 -10.59
N TYR A 710 28.25 -19.60 -10.80
CA TYR A 710 28.07 -20.69 -11.77
C TYR A 710 28.55 -20.30 -13.17
N ASN A 711 28.10 -19.15 -13.68
CA ASN A 711 28.52 -18.63 -14.99
C ASN A 711 30.02 -18.31 -15.07
N GLN A 712 30.67 -18.01 -13.94
CA GLN A 712 32.09 -17.69 -13.88
C GLN A 712 33.00 -18.90 -13.63
N CYS A 713 32.45 -20.00 -13.11
CA CYS A 713 33.17 -21.23 -12.77
C CYS A 713 32.87 -22.37 -13.76
N GLU A 714 32.86 -22.05 -15.06
CA GLU A 714 32.64 -23.01 -16.15
C GLU A 714 31.41 -23.91 -15.96
N ASP A 715 30.31 -23.35 -15.45
CA ASP A 715 29.05 -24.07 -15.29
C ASP A 715 29.13 -25.21 -14.26
N LYS A 716 29.92 -25.02 -13.19
CA LYS A 716 30.01 -25.95 -12.05
C LYS A 716 29.88 -25.23 -10.72
N LEU A 717 29.06 -25.80 -9.83
CA LEU A 717 28.96 -25.36 -8.44
C LEU A 717 29.97 -26.09 -7.55
N PRO A 718 30.52 -25.42 -6.52
CA PRO A 718 31.29 -26.11 -5.48
C PRO A 718 30.45 -27.15 -4.73
N GLU A 719 31.09 -28.19 -4.18
CA GLU A 719 30.38 -29.24 -3.43
C GLU A 719 30.01 -28.83 -1.99
N LYS A 720 30.79 -27.94 -1.36
CA LYS A 720 30.52 -27.49 0.02
C LYS A 720 30.08 -26.04 0.04
N ARG A 721 29.14 -25.69 0.92
CA ARG A 721 28.67 -24.31 1.13
C ARG A 721 29.79 -23.31 1.49
N ILE A 722 30.80 -23.78 2.22
CA ILE A 722 31.97 -22.97 2.62
C ILE A 722 32.76 -22.55 1.38
N ASP A 723 32.93 -23.46 0.42
CA ASP A 723 33.60 -23.18 -0.86
C ASP A 723 32.83 -22.16 -1.69
N LEU A 724 31.50 -22.26 -1.67
CA LEU A 724 30.62 -21.28 -2.33
C LEU A 724 30.79 -19.88 -1.73
N TYR A 725 30.80 -19.74 -0.40
CA TYR A 725 31.03 -18.43 0.25
C TYR A 725 32.41 -17.87 -0.05
N GLU A 726 33.44 -18.73 0.03
CA GLU A 726 34.82 -18.37 -0.28
C GLU A 726 34.92 -17.85 -1.71
N LYS A 727 34.35 -18.59 -2.68
CA LYS A 727 34.36 -18.22 -4.09
C LYS A 727 33.57 -16.95 -4.36
N ALA A 728 32.43 -16.76 -3.70
CA ALA A 728 31.62 -15.55 -3.82
C ALA A 728 32.43 -14.30 -3.44
N ILE A 729 33.01 -14.33 -2.25
CA ILE A 729 33.77 -13.19 -1.70
C ILE A 729 35.06 -12.99 -2.51
N GLU A 730 35.76 -14.06 -2.87
CA GLU A 730 36.93 -14.02 -3.73
C GLU A 730 36.62 -13.29 -5.03
N LYS A 731 35.52 -13.65 -5.71
CA LYS A 731 35.12 -13.01 -6.98
C LYS A 731 34.73 -11.54 -6.80
N MET A 732 34.10 -11.19 -5.68
CA MET A 732 33.75 -9.80 -5.38
C MET A 732 35.01 -8.96 -5.11
N ILE A 733 36.01 -9.50 -4.42
CA ILE A 733 37.31 -8.85 -4.17
C ILE A 733 38.17 -8.82 -5.44
N GLU A 734 38.19 -9.89 -6.23
CA GLU A 734 38.87 -9.94 -7.53
C GLU A 734 38.33 -8.86 -8.48
N ARG A 735 37.02 -8.64 -8.53
CA ARG A 735 36.44 -7.56 -9.36
C ARG A 735 36.91 -6.17 -8.98
N LEU A 736 37.26 -5.97 -7.71
CA LEU A 736 37.82 -4.72 -7.20
C LEU A 736 39.32 -4.58 -7.51
N THR A 737 40.01 -5.67 -7.86
CA THR A 737 41.48 -5.71 -7.99
C THR A 737 41.99 -6.07 -9.40
N ASN A 738 41.23 -6.83 -10.20
CA ASN A 738 41.67 -7.40 -11.47
C ASN A 738 41.38 -6.53 -12.70
N SER A 739 42.38 -6.51 -13.58
CA SER A 739 42.45 -5.82 -14.86
C SER A 739 41.74 -6.59 -15.98
N SER A 740 40.43 -6.41 -16.11
CA SER A 740 39.76 -6.68 -17.40
C SER A 740 39.66 -5.37 -18.18
N SER A 741 40.39 -5.32 -19.30
CA SER A 741 40.47 -4.23 -20.27
C SER A 741 39.08 -3.73 -20.65
N SER A 742 38.83 -2.43 -20.49
CA SER A 742 37.59 -1.65 -20.77
C SER A 742 36.60 -1.38 -19.61
N SER A 743 36.94 -1.68 -18.36
CA SER A 743 36.15 -1.24 -17.19
C SER A 743 36.83 -0.07 -16.42
N PRO A 744 36.08 0.96 -15.95
CA PRO A 744 36.61 2.00 -15.05
C PRO A 744 37.04 1.47 -13.66
N THR A 745 36.89 0.18 -13.37
CA THR A 745 37.22 -0.46 -12.08
C THR A 745 38.70 -0.83 -11.89
N ASN A 746 39.63 -0.12 -12.53
CA ASN A 746 41.07 -0.35 -12.41
C ASN A 746 41.73 0.47 -11.28
N TYR A 747 40.92 1.05 -10.39
CA TYR A 747 41.35 2.09 -9.44
C TYR A 747 42.19 1.53 -8.27
N ILE A 748 41.82 0.40 -7.67
CA ILE A 748 42.47 -0.06 -6.42
C ILE A 748 43.88 -0.61 -6.65
N SER A 749 44.07 -1.49 -7.63
CA SER A 749 45.37 -2.12 -7.83
C SER A 749 46.39 -1.18 -8.48
N LYS A 750 45.98 -0.34 -9.45
CA LYS A 750 46.89 0.60 -10.13
C LYS A 750 47.08 1.93 -9.40
N GLU A 751 46.07 2.47 -8.73
CA GLU A 751 46.14 3.81 -8.10
C GLU A 751 46.40 3.76 -6.60
N LEU A 752 45.88 2.74 -5.89
CA LEU A 752 46.08 2.59 -4.44
C LEU A 752 47.22 1.60 -4.08
N GLY A 753 47.70 0.81 -5.03
CA GLY A 753 48.78 -0.18 -4.79
C GLY A 753 48.39 -1.32 -3.83
N LEU A 754 47.09 -1.57 -3.66
CA LEU A 754 46.56 -2.60 -2.75
C LEU A 754 46.33 -3.92 -3.50
N ASN A 755 46.56 -5.04 -2.80
CA ASN A 755 46.28 -6.38 -3.33
C ASN A 755 44.99 -6.98 -2.73
N ALA A 756 44.57 -8.15 -3.22
CA ALA A 756 43.39 -8.83 -2.69
C ALA A 756 43.54 -9.19 -1.21
N THR A 757 44.75 -9.51 -0.75
CA THR A 757 45.04 -9.94 0.64
C THR A 757 44.67 -8.89 1.68
N ILE A 758 44.99 -7.62 1.43
CA ILE A 758 44.63 -6.54 2.35
C ILE A 758 43.12 -6.29 2.37
N LEU A 759 42.44 -6.38 1.21
CA LEU A 759 40.97 -6.26 1.16
C LEU A 759 40.28 -7.39 1.94
N TRP A 760 40.77 -8.62 1.81
CA TRP A 760 40.30 -9.75 2.64
C TRP A 760 40.45 -9.46 4.13
N SER A 761 41.59 -8.91 4.53
CA SER A 761 41.90 -8.63 5.93
C SER A 761 41.01 -7.51 6.49
N ILE A 762 40.80 -6.44 5.71
CA ILE A 762 39.87 -5.36 6.05
C ILE A 762 38.45 -5.92 6.21
N MET A 763 37.98 -6.75 5.26
CA MET A 763 36.63 -7.34 5.31
C MET A 763 36.45 -8.28 6.51
N GLN A 764 37.48 -9.04 6.89
CA GLN A 764 37.46 -9.91 8.08
C GLN A 764 37.32 -9.10 9.37
N GLU A 765 38.10 -8.03 9.54
CA GLU A 765 38.04 -7.19 10.74
C GLU A 765 36.69 -6.42 10.82
N ILE A 766 36.17 -5.95 9.68
CA ILE A 766 34.83 -5.34 9.62
C ILE A 766 33.76 -6.36 10.02
N ALA A 767 33.85 -7.60 9.55
CA ALA A 767 32.91 -8.66 9.89
C ALA A 767 32.95 -9.03 11.37
N GLU A 768 34.12 -9.16 11.96
CA GLU A 768 34.26 -9.42 13.40
C GLU A 768 33.68 -8.29 14.25
N TYR A 769 33.94 -7.03 13.87
CA TYR A 769 33.39 -5.87 14.55
C TYR A 769 31.86 -5.87 14.49
N LEU A 770 31.30 -6.00 13.28
CA LEU A 770 29.85 -6.01 13.05
C LEU A 770 29.16 -7.22 13.71
N HIS A 771 29.85 -8.33 13.89
CA HIS A 771 29.29 -9.51 14.56
C HIS A 771 29.36 -9.42 16.08
N SER A 772 30.28 -8.60 16.61
CA SER A 772 30.42 -8.32 18.05
C SER A 772 29.50 -7.21 18.55
N LYS A 773 28.92 -6.40 17.66
CA LYS A 773 28.09 -5.23 17.98
C LYS A 773 26.70 -5.38 17.38
N VAL A 774 25.68 -4.82 18.06
CA VAL A 774 24.28 -4.86 17.58
C VAL A 774 23.99 -3.74 16.57
N GLU A 775 24.83 -2.71 16.53
CA GLU A 775 24.66 -1.52 15.69
C GLU A 775 25.45 -1.61 14.38
N GLY A 776 25.08 -0.77 13.39
CA GLY A 776 25.79 -0.67 12.11
C GLY A 776 27.18 -0.04 12.26
N LEU A 777 28.08 -0.26 11.30
CA LEU A 777 29.44 0.27 11.34
C LEU A 777 29.47 1.72 10.85
N GLN A 778 29.61 2.69 11.74
CA GLN A 778 29.76 4.09 11.34
C GLN A 778 31.08 4.34 10.57
N GLU A 779 31.09 5.31 9.66
CA GLU A 779 32.24 5.61 8.79
C GLU A 779 33.52 5.95 9.55
N ASN A 780 33.43 6.69 10.66
CA ASN A 780 34.59 6.97 11.52
C ASN A 780 35.24 5.66 12.01
N ILE A 781 34.44 4.69 12.45
CA ILE A 781 34.91 3.39 12.91
C ILE A 781 35.43 2.55 11.72
N LEU A 782 34.75 2.60 10.57
CA LEU A 782 35.24 1.98 9.34
C LEU A 782 36.64 2.52 8.98
N LYS A 783 36.82 3.84 9.02
CA LYS A 783 38.11 4.51 8.76
C LYS A 783 39.18 4.06 9.75
N GLU A 784 38.84 3.87 11.02
CA GLU A 784 39.75 3.33 12.04
C GLU A 784 40.16 1.88 11.75
N ILE A 785 39.21 1.01 11.39
CA ILE A 785 39.49 -0.39 11.03
C ILE A 785 40.39 -0.45 9.79
N ILE A 786 40.05 0.31 8.74
CA ILE A 786 40.87 0.38 7.52
C ILE A 786 42.28 0.89 7.86
N ARG A 787 42.38 1.96 8.66
CA ARG A 787 43.67 2.54 9.08
C ARG A 787 44.53 1.50 9.79
N LYS A 788 43.97 0.78 10.77
CA LYS A 788 44.67 -0.29 11.50
C LYS A 788 45.24 -1.34 10.54
N CYS A 789 44.42 -1.83 9.61
CA CYS A 789 44.84 -2.84 8.63
C CYS A 789 45.94 -2.32 7.70
N LEU A 790 45.82 -1.10 7.18
CA LEU A 790 46.80 -0.49 6.27
C LEU A 790 48.14 -0.23 6.97
N VAL A 791 48.13 0.27 8.21
CA VAL A 791 49.35 0.50 9.00
C VAL A 791 50.11 -0.81 9.22
N ASP A 792 49.40 -1.89 9.60
CA ASP A 792 50.03 -3.18 9.86
C ASP A 792 50.50 -3.85 8.57
N TYR A 793 49.76 -3.70 7.47
CA TYR A 793 50.17 -4.14 6.13
C TYR A 793 51.47 -3.44 5.68
N GLN A 794 51.58 -2.14 5.91
CA GLN A 794 52.77 -1.37 5.54
C GLN A 794 54.01 -1.77 6.37
N LYS A 795 53.85 -2.14 7.65
CA LYS A 795 54.95 -2.67 8.49
C LYS A 795 55.47 -4.01 8.00
N GLN A 796 54.62 -4.84 7.40
CA GLN A 796 54.97 -6.19 6.92
C GLN A 796 55.53 -6.18 5.49
N SER A 797 55.23 -5.16 4.69
CA SER A 797 55.69 -5.06 3.31
C SER A 797 57.09 -4.45 3.25
N ALA A 798 58.11 -5.30 3.08
CA ALA A 798 59.53 -4.91 3.09
C ALA A 798 60.01 -4.13 1.83
N LYS A 799 59.15 -3.36 1.14
CA LYS A 799 59.51 -2.61 -0.09
C LYS A 799 58.91 -1.20 -0.15
N ASP A 800 59.71 -0.29 -0.73
CA ASP A 800 59.62 1.19 -0.88
C ASP A 800 58.31 1.83 -1.37
N SER A 801 57.16 1.16 -1.40
CA SER A 801 55.89 1.80 -1.74
C SER A 801 55.23 2.38 -0.47
N GLN A 802 55.55 3.64 -0.17
CA GLN A 802 54.93 4.37 0.92
C GLN A 802 53.49 4.76 0.52
N ILE A 803 52.51 3.94 0.91
CA ILE A 803 51.09 4.22 0.64
C ILE A 803 50.68 5.45 1.47
N ASN A 804 50.03 6.43 0.85
CA ASN A 804 49.39 7.52 1.58
C ASN A 804 48.13 6.98 2.26
N ILE A 805 48.24 6.66 3.56
CA ILE A 805 47.19 5.99 4.33
C ILE A 805 45.89 6.82 4.33
N ASP A 806 45.95 8.12 4.57
CA ASP A 806 44.73 8.93 4.71
C ASP A 806 44.00 9.13 3.37
N ASP A 807 44.73 9.35 2.27
CA ASP A 807 44.14 9.38 0.91
C ASP A 807 43.53 8.02 0.54
N THR A 808 44.23 6.93 0.85
CA THR A 808 43.78 5.56 0.57
C THR A 808 42.54 5.20 1.36
N ILE A 809 42.44 5.61 2.63
CA ILE A 809 41.24 5.41 3.46
C ILE A 809 40.03 6.10 2.81
N GLY A 810 40.16 7.38 2.43
CA GLY A 810 39.08 8.12 1.78
C GLY A 810 38.57 7.40 0.52
N LYS A 811 39.50 7.03 -0.36
CA LYS A 811 39.19 6.30 -1.60
C LYS A 811 38.60 4.91 -1.34
N LEU A 812 39.09 4.16 -0.36
CA LEU A 812 38.50 2.86 0.00
C LEU A 812 37.10 2.98 0.57
N VAL A 813 36.85 4.00 1.41
CA VAL A 813 35.50 4.29 1.90
C VAL A 813 34.58 4.60 0.73
N ASP A 814 35.00 5.47 -0.21
CA ASP A 814 34.21 5.77 -1.41
C ASP A 814 33.97 4.53 -2.27
N ILE A 815 34.96 3.64 -2.39
CA ILE A 815 34.79 2.38 -3.10
C ILE A 815 33.79 1.47 -2.37
N PHE A 816 33.83 1.40 -1.04
CA PHE A 816 32.83 0.64 -0.27
C PHE A 816 31.44 1.28 -0.36
N LYS A 817 31.35 2.62 -0.42
CA LYS A 817 30.08 3.32 -0.64
C LYS A 817 29.53 3.09 -2.04
N TYR A 818 30.38 3.14 -3.07
CA TYR A 818 29.97 3.34 -4.45
C TYR A 818 30.27 2.19 -5.43
N GLN A 819 31.02 1.16 -5.03
CA GLN A 819 31.55 0.14 -5.95
C GLN A 819 31.65 -1.28 -5.37
N ALA A 820 31.82 -1.45 -4.06
CA ALA A 820 32.01 -2.76 -3.45
C ALA A 820 30.68 -3.42 -3.12
N GLY A 821 30.20 -4.29 -4.00
CA GLY A 821 28.97 -5.05 -3.77
C GLY A 821 29.01 -6.03 -2.58
N LEU A 822 30.02 -5.99 -1.70
CA LEU A 822 30.15 -6.82 -0.49
C LEU A 822 29.74 -6.08 0.78
N LEU A 823 30.05 -4.78 0.87
CA LEU A 823 29.78 -3.92 2.01
C LEU A 823 29.06 -2.68 1.47
N ASN A 824 27.84 -2.43 1.91
CA ASN A 824 27.03 -1.31 1.44
C ASN A 824 26.86 -0.26 2.52
N GLU A 825 26.82 1.01 2.11
CA GLU A 825 26.30 2.08 2.97
C GLU A 825 24.79 1.92 3.16
N PHE A 826 24.33 2.20 4.36
CA PHE A 826 22.97 2.06 4.83
C PHE A 826 22.67 3.14 5.85
N GLY A 827 22.27 4.32 5.36
CA GLY A 827 21.89 5.49 6.16
C GLY A 827 23.03 6.10 7.00
N ASN A 828 23.20 7.43 6.94
CA ASN A 828 24.14 8.17 7.79
C ASN A 828 25.58 7.61 7.78
N ASN A 829 26.17 7.34 6.61
CA ASN A 829 27.56 6.88 6.54
C ASN A 829 27.81 5.61 7.38
N SER A 830 26.80 4.74 7.52
CA SER A 830 26.90 3.47 8.25
C SER A 830 26.95 2.30 7.28
N PHE A 831 27.75 1.27 7.57
CA PHE A 831 28.05 0.19 6.64
C PHE A 831 27.58 -1.17 7.17
N ARG A 832 27.13 -2.04 6.26
CA ARG A 832 26.74 -3.43 6.54
C ARG A 832 27.08 -4.36 5.38
N PHE A 833 27.30 -5.64 5.66
CA PHE A 833 27.46 -6.64 4.61
C PHE A 833 26.17 -6.87 3.83
N ILE A 834 26.30 -7.21 2.54
CA ILE A 834 25.15 -7.51 1.68
C ILE A 834 24.29 -8.67 2.20
N HIS A 835 24.87 -9.63 2.90
CA HIS A 835 24.15 -10.74 3.53
C HIS A 835 24.86 -11.20 4.79
N ARG A 836 24.10 -11.59 5.83
CA ARG A 836 24.64 -12.02 7.13
C ARG A 836 25.54 -13.24 7.02
N THR A 837 25.27 -14.15 6.10
CA THR A 837 26.11 -15.34 5.89
C THR A 837 27.53 -15.00 5.42
N PHE A 838 27.73 -13.95 4.61
CA PHE A 838 29.07 -13.49 4.24
C PHE A 838 29.79 -12.85 5.43
N GLN A 839 29.07 -12.07 6.24
CA GLN A 839 29.59 -11.56 7.51
C GLN A 839 30.01 -12.71 8.43
N GLU A 840 29.17 -13.72 8.62
CA GLU A 840 29.46 -14.88 9.48
C GLU A 840 30.68 -15.67 8.98
N TYR A 841 30.80 -15.87 7.67
CA TYR A 841 31.95 -16.52 7.07
C TYR A 841 33.25 -15.71 7.23
N LEU A 842 33.19 -14.39 7.02
CA LEU A 842 34.34 -13.50 7.20
C LEU A 842 34.74 -13.39 8.67
N ALA A 843 33.77 -13.35 9.59
CA ALA A 843 34.01 -13.39 11.03
C ALA A 843 34.60 -14.75 11.46
N ALA A 844 34.19 -15.86 10.83
CA ALA A 844 34.82 -17.16 11.04
C ALA A 844 36.29 -17.17 10.57
N LYS A 845 36.57 -16.55 9.42
CA LYS A 845 37.94 -16.40 8.91
C LYS A 845 38.78 -15.48 9.81
N SER A 846 38.23 -14.41 10.39
CA SER A 846 38.99 -13.50 11.26
C SER A 846 39.51 -14.15 12.55
N ILE A 847 38.81 -15.19 13.04
CA ILE A 847 39.25 -16.01 14.17
C ILE A 847 40.55 -16.75 13.84
N ILE A 848 40.70 -17.20 12.59
CA ILE A 848 41.80 -18.07 12.15
C ILE A 848 42.92 -17.27 11.48
N TYR A 849 42.59 -16.18 10.79
CA TYR A 849 43.49 -15.41 9.95
C TYR A 849 43.55 -13.93 10.39
N PHE A 850 44.70 -13.30 10.13
CA PHE A 850 44.91 -11.86 10.25
C PHE A 850 45.94 -11.41 9.22
N ASN A 851 45.68 -10.32 8.50
CA ASN A 851 46.58 -9.79 7.46
C ASN A 851 47.06 -10.86 6.45
N GLY A 852 46.15 -11.75 6.04
CA GLY A 852 46.45 -12.84 5.09
C GLY A 852 47.29 -13.99 5.64
N SER A 853 47.68 -13.96 6.91
CA SER A 853 48.43 -15.02 7.58
C SER A 853 47.57 -15.72 8.63
N GLN A 854 47.84 -17.01 8.86
CA GLN A 854 47.19 -17.77 9.92
C GLN A 854 47.68 -17.27 11.29
N ARG A 855 46.76 -17.10 12.24
CA ARG A 855 47.07 -16.76 13.63
C ARG A 855 47.69 -17.96 14.34
N ASN A 856 48.51 -17.68 15.36
CA ASN A 856 49.06 -18.73 16.21
C ASN A 856 47.96 -19.44 17.01
N GLU A 857 48.20 -20.71 17.36
CA GLU A 857 47.24 -21.58 18.06
C GLU A 857 46.65 -20.92 19.32
N ASP A 858 47.48 -20.32 20.17
CA ASP A 858 47.04 -19.69 21.42
C ASP A 858 46.09 -18.51 21.19
N ILE A 859 46.29 -17.75 20.10
CA ILE A 859 45.42 -16.63 19.74
C ILE A 859 44.07 -17.15 19.22
N ILE A 860 44.09 -18.21 18.41
CA ILE A 860 42.87 -18.85 17.92
C ILE A 860 42.05 -19.39 19.10
N LEU A 861 42.70 -20.08 20.04
CA LEU A 861 42.08 -20.59 21.27
C LEU A 861 41.43 -19.48 22.09
N LYS A 862 42.19 -18.42 22.36
CA LYS A 862 41.69 -17.26 23.09
C LYS A 862 40.48 -16.63 22.39
N ASN A 863 40.55 -16.42 21.08
CA ASN A 863 39.43 -15.88 20.29
C ASN A 863 38.19 -16.76 20.38
N ILE A 864 38.34 -18.09 20.33
CA ILE A 864 37.23 -19.03 20.48
C ILE A 864 36.64 -18.94 21.89
N GLN A 865 37.49 -18.99 22.94
CA GLN A 865 37.06 -18.93 24.33
C GLN A 865 36.29 -17.64 24.66
N GLU A 866 36.76 -16.48 24.17
CA GLU A 866 36.07 -15.20 24.37
C GLU A 866 34.68 -15.15 23.70
N LYS A 867 34.48 -15.92 22.64
CA LYS A 867 33.28 -15.88 21.79
C LYS A 867 32.30 -17.02 22.05
N ILE A 868 32.74 -18.13 22.65
CA ILE A 868 31.95 -19.37 22.79
C ILE A 868 30.68 -19.17 23.63
N ALA A 869 30.72 -18.29 24.63
CA ALA A 869 29.58 -17.98 25.50
C ALA A 869 28.52 -17.10 24.82
N ASN A 870 28.86 -16.44 23.71
CA ASN A 870 27.95 -15.55 23.01
C ASN A 870 27.14 -16.32 21.94
N PRO A 871 25.81 -16.42 22.06
CA PRO A 871 24.98 -17.18 21.12
C PRO A 871 25.11 -16.71 19.66
N ASN A 872 25.38 -15.42 19.43
CA ASN A 872 25.54 -14.88 18.08
C ASN A 872 26.73 -15.51 17.35
N TRP A 873 27.76 -15.95 18.07
CA TRP A 873 28.98 -16.51 17.51
C TRP A 873 28.90 -18.00 17.18
N ARG A 874 27.78 -18.67 17.50
CA ARG A 874 27.60 -20.10 17.25
C ARG A 874 27.85 -20.48 15.78
N VAL A 875 27.28 -19.72 14.84
CA VAL A 875 27.42 -19.99 13.40
C VAL A 875 28.83 -19.70 12.89
N PRO A 876 29.44 -18.52 13.15
CA PRO A 876 30.85 -18.29 12.81
C PRO A 876 31.82 -19.30 13.42
N LEU A 877 31.63 -19.70 14.68
CA LEU A 877 32.47 -20.70 15.33
C LEU A 877 32.35 -22.07 14.63
N SER A 878 31.13 -22.51 14.30
CA SER A 878 30.92 -23.72 13.51
C SER A 878 31.60 -23.65 12.14
N MET A 879 31.53 -22.51 11.45
CA MET A 879 32.25 -22.29 10.20
C MET A 879 33.77 -22.30 10.38
N ALA A 880 34.29 -21.71 11.47
CA ALA A 880 35.71 -21.70 11.78
C ALA A 880 36.24 -23.12 12.01
N PHE A 881 35.52 -23.93 12.79
CA PHE A 881 35.83 -25.35 12.95
C PHE A 881 35.78 -26.11 11.62
N GLY A 882 34.77 -25.84 10.78
CA GLY A 882 34.70 -26.39 9.42
C GLY A 882 35.91 -26.03 8.56
N ILE A 883 36.40 -24.80 8.63
CA ILE A 883 37.62 -24.35 7.92
C ILE A 883 38.86 -25.08 8.44
N LEU A 884 39.01 -25.19 9.77
CA LEU A 884 40.12 -25.90 10.42
C LEU A 884 40.10 -27.42 10.11
N SER A 885 38.96 -28.01 9.83
CA SER A 885 38.88 -29.45 9.49
C SER A 885 39.36 -29.79 8.06
N LYS A 886 39.59 -28.79 7.20
CA LYS A 886 39.63 -28.95 5.73
C LYS A 886 40.99 -29.36 5.15
N SER A 887 42.11 -29.26 5.89
CA SER A 887 43.43 -29.71 5.42
C SER A 887 44.17 -30.54 6.48
N THR A 888 45.07 -31.40 6.05
CA THR A 888 45.95 -32.22 6.93
C THR A 888 46.83 -31.37 7.85
N GLN A 889 47.19 -30.15 7.44
CA GLN A 889 47.94 -29.20 8.28
C GLN A 889 47.05 -28.57 9.36
N TYR A 890 45.75 -28.39 9.07
CA TYR A 890 44.80 -27.81 10.02
C TYR A 890 44.13 -28.87 10.93
N SER A 891 44.16 -30.15 10.58
CA SER A 891 43.56 -31.21 11.39
C SER A 891 44.29 -31.46 12.71
N GLU A 892 45.62 -31.34 12.74
CA GLU A 892 46.39 -31.42 14.01
C GLU A 892 46.07 -30.22 14.90
N LEU A 893 46.05 -29.02 14.33
CA LEU A 893 45.66 -27.79 15.03
C LEU A 893 44.23 -27.89 15.58
N PHE A 894 43.29 -28.40 14.78
CA PHE A 894 41.90 -28.63 15.20
C PHE A 894 41.84 -29.59 16.39
N ASN A 895 42.52 -30.75 16.30
CA ASN A 895 42.54 -31.74 17.38
C ASN A 895 43.16 -31.18 18.67
N ASN A 896 44.24 -30.39 18.56
CA ASN A 896 44.86 -29.71 19.71
C ASN A 896 43.92 -28.68 20.34
N ILE A 897 43.25 -27.86 19.52
CA ILE A 897 42.30 -26.85 19.99
C ILE A 897 41.13 -27.52 20.72
N ILE A 898 40.54 -28.55 20.12
CA ILE A 898 39.43 -29.30 20.71
C ILE A 898 39.86 -29.98 22.02
N GLY A 899 41.02 -30.63 22.04
CA GLY A 899 41.57 -31.27 23.24
C GLY A 899 41.78 -30.27 24.40
N LYS A 900 42.28 -29.06 24.11
CA LYS A 900 42.44 -27.99 25.11
C LYS A 900 41.10 -27.43 25.59
N LEU A 901 40.11 -27.30 24.70
CA LEU A 901 38.76 -26.83 25.07
C LEU A 901 38.01 -27.82 25.98
N PHE A 902 38.21 -29.12 25.79
CA PHE A 902 37.59 -30.16 26.63
C PHE A 902 38.26 -30.31 28.02
N ASN A 903 39.53 -29.93 28.15
CA ASN A 903 40.27 -29.99 29.42
C ASN A 903 40.06 -28.74 30.30
N ASP A 904 39.33 -27.73 29.82
CA ASP A 904 39.07 -26.48 30.55
C ASP A 904 37.73 -26.55 31.30
N GLU A 905 37.77 -26.78 32.61
CA GLU A 905 36.58 -27.03 33.46
C GLU A 905 35.54 -25.90 33.38
N GLN A 906 35.94 -24.64 33.18
CA GLN A 906 35.02 -23.49 33.04
C GLN A 906 34.25 -23.46 31.70
N VAL A 907 34.83 -24.03 30.63
CA VAL A 907 34.18 -24.11 29.33
C VAL A 907 33.17 -25.27 29.33
N SER A 908 33.50 -26.37 30.01
CA SER A 908 32.61 -27.54 30.16
C SER A 908 31.30 -27.25 30.90
N SER A 909 31.28 -26.27 31.82
CA SER A 909 30.08 -25.88 32.58
C SER A 909 29.21 -24.84 31.87
N ASN A 910 29.80 -23.96 31.05
CA ASN A 910 29.09 -22.90 30.32
C ASN A 910 28.65 -23.33 28.92
N ALA A 911 29.34 -24.28 28.31
CA ALA A 911 28.92 -24.90 27.08
C ALA A 911 28.14 -26.17 27.42
N GLN A 912 26.82 -26.14 27.27
CA GLN A 912 26.13 -27.33 26.78
C GLN A 912 26.74 -27.63 25.40
N PHE A 913 27.88 -28.33 25.38
CA PHE A 913 28.46 -28.95 24.19
C PHE A 913 27.45 -29.99 23.73
N SER A 914 26.38 -29.54 23.06
CA SER A 914 25.64 -30.42 22.20
C SER A 914 26.63 -30.88 21.15
N THR A 915 26.78 -32.18 21.02
CA THR A 915 27.45 -32.92 19.94
C THR A 915 27.01 -32.51 18.52
N SER A 916 26.18 -31.47 18.38
CA SER A 916 25.67 -30.89 17.13
C SER A 916 26.55 -29.78 16.52
N LEU A 917 27.59 -29.30 17.22
CA LEU A 917 28.47 -28.21 16.75
C LEU A 917 29.71 -28.69 15.98
N ILE A 918 30.02 -29.98 16.07
CA ILE A 918 31.10 -30.64 15.32
C ILE A 918 30.40 -31.43 14.19
N PRO A 919 30.73 -31.20 12.90
CA PRO A 919 30.09 -31.87 11.77
C PRO A 919 30.19 -33.40 11.81
#